data_AF-A0A969N717-F1
#
_entry.id   AF-A0A969N717-F1
#
_cell.length_a   1.000
_cell.length_b   1.000
_cell.length_c   1.000
_cell.angle_alpha   90.00
_cell.angle_beta   90.00
_cell.angle_gamma   90.00
#
_symmetry.space_group_name_H-M   'P 1'
#
loop_
_entity.id
_entity.type
_entity.pdbx_description
1 polymer ?
#
loop_
_entity_poly.entity_id
_entity_poly.type
_entity_poly.pdbx_seq_one_letter_code
_entity_poly.pdbx_strand_id
1 'polypeptide(L)'
;MVSIETIIQQEANPFDPVTFKTGNFWREEDGITDAAVESIHQNEIRQITSILNQVAKDHRTRTILLVGDRGAGKSYVLKRLKQTLNSQAFFVYVPPFIESDYIWRHTLRQTVDSLMNVPQGAGESQLLLWLKSLSVFRDRSLMKALFGERSLFIKNLRSSYPTSIYQAKEFFGVLYDLTNPDLYFTACNWLRGDDLDEEDLKSLGVKQSINSETAAQGILANLGRISTSTYPIVLCFDQVETKLLPDGSADIQPIFNVSTTFHNESLKNFLIVISITVDNWMQNKHRIQQSDKDRIEKYVALKQINLDQAEALWRSRLSSLHLQANPQPDSAIYPLQRQALETQFPGGKTTPRNALKLGYFKFIEHKTGGNAVVEDLSASFKLLWQKEFSLTQQKVTRIRQFSAEELVSMTRRAMAALQVEELQYKVLPSQSYASYSFSYQDPQHSQRIGFVWLEEPNMTSFYRVMQACEKLLASNQCDSLCLIRAETVGRKTNKGYILYNQLFTAEKHQHIKPDLASVHYLATYNRLVNSARAGELVIASKTLQPSDLESLIRESKVLDDCGLLQDLKIVSGGEKVTDPIPKEAKEFILNFVKRELFIAWKTVYKHTIGQFGRLSDEQIQKLIQELCQEEQIRILDESAPVDDQIVCLVPTSGN
;
A
#
# COMPACT_ATOMS: atom_id res chain seq x y z
N MET A 1 -39.73 -15.96 -5.28
CA MET A 1 -39.06 -15.45 -4.07
C MET A 1 -37.83 -16.30 -3.85
N VAL A 2 -36.66 -15.70 -3.64
CA VAL A 2 -35.41 -16.45 -3.54
C VAL A 2 -35.18 -16.82 -2.07
N SER A 3 -34.98 -18.11 -1.80
CA SER A 3 -34.70 -18.60 -0.45
C SER A 3 -33.27 -18.25 -0.03
N ILE A 4 -33.01 -18.16 1.28
CA ILE A 4 -31.66 -17.92 1.79
C ILE A 4 -30.67 -19.03 1.40
N GLU A 5 -31.13 -20.28 1.31
CA GLU A 5 -30.32 -21.42 0.85
C GLU A 5 -29.84 -21.23 -0.58
N THR A 6 -30.76 -20.83 -1.46
CA THR A 6 -30.43 -20.53 -2.86
C THR A 6 -29.39 -19.41 -2.94
N ILE A 7 -29.54 -18.33 -2.15
CA ILE A 7 -28.57 -17.23 -2.13
C ILE A 7 -27.19 -17.70 -1.64
N ILE A 8 -27.13 -18.45 -0.54
CA ILE A 8 -25.87 -18.97 0.02
C ILE A 8 -25.14 -19.88 -1.00
N GLN A 9 -25.88 -20.71 -1.72
CA GLN A 9 -25.30 -21.56 -2.77
C GLN A 9 -24.78 -20.74 -3.96
N GLN A 10 -25.47 -19.65 -4.32
CA GLN A 10 -25.19 -18.83 -5.50
C GLN A 10 -24.13 -17.73 -5.29
N GLU A 11 -23.91 -17.27 -4.05
CA GLU A 11 -23.05 -16.13 -3.73
C GLU A 11 -21.65 -16.55 -3.25
N ALA A 12 -20.69 -15.65 -3.40
CA ALA A 12 -19.33 -15.83 -2.89
C ALA A 12 -19.30 -15.81 -1.36
N ASN A 13 -18.31 -16.47 -0.75
CA ASN A 13 -18.19 -16.49 0.71
C ASN A 13 -17.97 -15.06 1.27
N PRO A 14 -18.88 -14.55 2.13
CA PRO A 14 -18.78 -13.19 2.67
C PRO A 14 -17.66 -13.02 3.72
N PHE A 15 -16.96 -14.10 4.07
CA PHE A 15 -15.83 -14.10 5.01
C PHE A 15 -14.47 -14.27 4.32
N ASP A 16 -14.42 -14.26 2.99
CA ASP A 16 -13.18 -14.47 2.24
C ASP A 16 -12.09 -13.42 2.58
N PRO A 17 -10.89 -13.84 3.04
CA PRO A 17 -9.83 -12.91 3.38
C PRO A 17 -9.28 -12.11 2.19
N VAL A 18 -9.44 -12.60 0.95
CA VAL A 18 -9.00 -11.89 -0.27
C VAL A 18 -9.91 -10.70 -0.57
N THR A 19 -11.21 -10.84 -0.34
CA THR A 19 -12.19 -9.78 -0.62
C THR A 19 -12.16 -8.67 0.42
N PHE A 20 -11.79 -8.94 1.68
CA PHE A 20 -12.00 -8.02 2.81
C PHE A 20 -10.75 -7.62 3.62
N LYS A 21 -9.56 -7.69 3.03
CA LYS A 21 -8.30 -7.29 3.70
C LYS A 21 -8.31 -5.80 4.06
N THR A 22 -8.20 -5.49 5.35
CA THR A 22 -7.93 -4.14 5.86
C THR A 22 -6.42 -3.88 5.89
N GLY A 23 -5.97 -2.74 5.35
CA GLY A 23 -4.58 -2.27 5.30
C GLY A 23 -4.53 -0.75 5.19
N ASN A 24 -3.90 -0.22 4.13
CA ASN A 24 -3.83 1.22 3.90
C ASN A 24 -5.24 1.80 3.62
N PHE A 25 -5.76 2.58 4.57
CA PHE A 25 -7.11 3.16 4.53
C PHE A 25 -7.35 4.20 3.42
N TRP A 26 -6.33 4.56 2.62
CA TRP A 26 -6.47 5.37 1.39
C TRP A 26 -6.59 4.53 0.11
N ARG A 27 -6.23 3.24 0.18
CA ARG A 27 -6.19 2.35 -0.99
C ARG A 27 -7.35 1.37 -1.05
N GLU A 28 -8.06 1.18 0.06
CA GLU A 28 -9.27 0.37 0.10
C GLU A 28 -10.41 1.07 -0.64
N GLU A 29 -11.14 0.32 -1.47
CA GLU A 29 -12.39 0.80 -2.06
C GLU A 29 -13.48 0.85 -0.97
N ASP A 30 -14.21 1.96 -0.89
CA ASP A 30 -15.34 2.14 0.04
C ASP A 30 -16.59 1.34 -0.41
N GLY A 31 -16.44 0.33 -1.27
CA GLY A 31 -17.51 -0.41 -1.92
C GLY A 31 -17.89 -1.71 -1.19
N ILE A 32 -19.20 -1.84 -0.93
CA ILE A 32 -19.94 -2.97 -0.34
C ILE A 32 -19.76 -3.13 1.19
N THR A 33 -20.56 -2.31 1.90
CA THR A 33 -21.18 -2.63 3.21
C THR A 33 -20.29 -3.25 4.29
N ASP A 34 -19.15 -2.64 4.61
CA ASP A 34 -18.58 -2.78 5.94
C ASP A 34 -19.17 -1.71 6.85
N ALA A 35 -20.42 -1.93 7.27
CA ALA A 35 -20.95 -1.21 8.42
C ALA A 35 -20.00 -1.51 9.59
N ALA A 36 -19.24 -0.51 10.03
CA ALA A 36 -18.31 -0.69 11.12
C ALA A 36 -19.08 -1.21 12.34
N VAL A 37 -18.65 -2.34 12.91
CA VAL A 37 -19.22 -2.85 14.16
C VAL A 37 -18.77 -1.92 15.28
N GLU A 38 -19.62 -0.94 15.61
CA GLU A 38 -19.25 0.17 16.49
C GLU A 38 -18.70 -0.31 17.84
N SER A 39 -19.24 -1.41 18.37
CA SER A 39 -18.84 -1.98 19.66
C SER A 39 -17.40 -2.48 19.70
N ILE A 40 -16.79 -2.85 18.57
CA ILE A 40 -15.41 -3.37 18.52
C ILE A 40 -14.41 -2.21 18.71
N HIS A 41 -13.58 -2.26 19.75
CA HIS A 41 -12.55 -1.25 20.07
C HIS A 41 -13.08 0.18 20.33
N GLN A 42 -14.35 0.33 20.69
CA GLN A 42 -14.96 1.65 20.92
C GLN A 42 -14.29 2.43 22.05
N ASN A 43 -13.78 1.73 23.07
CA ASN A 43 -13.06 2.34 24.18
C ASN A 43 -11.71 2.91 23.73
N GLU A 44 -11.00 2.17 22.88
CA GLU A 44 -9.68 2.53 22.34
C GLU A 44 -9.81 3.72 21.38
N ILE A 45 -10.84 3.73 20.52
CA ILE A 45 -11.17 4.88 19.67
C ILE A 45 -11.48 6.13 20.50
N ARG A 46 -12.27 6.01 21.58
CA ARG A 46 -12.56 7.13 22.49
C ARG A 46 -11.30 7.68 23.16
N GLN A 47 -10.38 6.82 23.58
CA GLN A 47 -9.09 7.24 24.14
C GLN A 47 -8.26 8.03 23.13
N ILE A 48 -8.13 7.53 21.90
CA ILE A 48 -7.37 8.20 20.83
C ILE A 48 -8.03 9.54 20.46
N THR A 49 -9.36 9.56 20.36
CA THR A 49 -10.14 10.79 20.09
C THR A 49 -9.93 11.83 21.19
N SER A 50 -9.92 11.41 22.46
CA SER A 50 -9.64 12.33 23.58
C SER A 50 -8.26 12.97 23.48
N ILE A 51 -7.25 12.22 23.03
CA ILE A 51 -5.89 12.73 22.87
C ILE A 51 -5.82 13.68 21.66
N LEU A 52 -6.49 13.34 20.55
CA LEU A 52 -6.60 14.23 19.40
C LEU A 52 -7.22 15.58 19.79
N ASN A 53 -8.29 15.58 20.59
CA ASN A 53 -8.93 16.79 21.08
C ASN A 53 -7.98 17.63 21.96
N GLN A 54 -7.08 17.00 22.71
CA GLN A 54 -6.04 17.72 23.45
C GLN A 54 -5.04 18.37 22.50
N VAL A 55 -4.58 17.66 21.46
CA VAL A 55 -3.70 18.22 20.41
C VAL A 55 -4.37 19.41 19.74
N ALA A 56 -5.65 19.29 19.36
CA ALA A 56 -6.40 20.39 18.75
C ALA A 56 -6.51 21.62 19.66
N LYS A 57 -6.55 21.41 20.99
CA LYS A 57 -6.71 22.48 21.98
C LYS A 57 -5.42 23.24 22.29
N ASP A 58 -4.30 22.53 22.46
CA ASP A 58 -3.03 23.14 22.90
C ASP A 58 -1.90 23.09 21.87
N HIS A 59 -2.17 22.49 20.70
CA HIS A 59 -1.26 22.33 19.58
C HIS A 59 0.04 21.59 19.91
N ARG A 60 0.10 20.89 21.05
CA ARG A 60 1.24 20.07 21.44
C ARG A 60 1.16 18.73 20.76
N THR A 61 2.24 18.35 20.10
CA THR A 61 2.35 17.02 19.49
C THR A 61 2.29 15.95 20.57
N ARG A 62 1.57 14.86 20.30
CA ARG A 62 1.44 13.71 21.19
C ARG A 62 1.66 12.42 20.42
N THR A 63 2.23 11.42 21.11
CA THR A 63 2.48 10.10 20.53
C THR A 63 1.68 9.03 21.26
N ILE A 64 0.97 8.20 20.50
CA ILE A 64 0.24 7.04 20.97
C ILE A 64 0.94 5.79 20.44
N LEU A 65 1.21 4.84 21.33
CA LEU A 65 1.57 3.48 20.93
C LEU A 65 0.30 2.62 20.91
N LEU A 66 -0.13 2.23 19.71
CA LEU A 66 -1.25 1.33 19.46
C LEU A 66 -0.72 -0.11 19.40
N VAL A 67 -0.96 -0.87 20.46
CA VAL A 67 -0.43 -2.25 20.57
C VAL A 67 -1.58 -3.24 20.45
N GLY A 68 -1.40 -4.32 19.70
CA GLY A 68 -2.39 -5.40 19.65
C GLY A 68 -1.87 -6.64 18.95
N ASP A 69 -2.36 -7.80 19.39
CA ASP A 69 -1.99 -9.10 18.81
C ASP A 69 -2.22 -9.14 17.28
N ARG A 70 -1.58 -10.10 16.61
CA ARG A 70 -1.84 -10.34 15.19
C ARG A 70 -3.33 -10.62 14.98
N GLY A 71 -3.95 -9.90 14.05
CA GLY A 71 -5.39 -10.01 13.79
C GLY A 71 -6.31 -9.33 14.81
N ALA A 72 -5.79 -8.58 15.79
CA ALA A 72 -6.59 -7.83 16.75
C ALA A 72 -7.37 -6.66 16.12
N GLY A 73 -7.07 -6.26 14.88
CA GLY A 73 -7.78 -5.18 14.16
C GLY A 73 -7.13 -3.80 14.27
N LYS A 74 -5.79 -3.72 14.25
CA LYS A 74 -5.05 -2.44 14.26
C LYS A 74 -5.39 -1.56 13.05
N SER A 75 -5.22 -2.07 11.83
CA SER A 75 -5.58 -1.34 10.61
C SER A 75 -7.09 -1.04 10.53
N TYR A 76 -7.94 -1.92 11.08
CA TYR A 76 -9.37 -1.65 11.26
C TYR A 76 -9.64 -0.43 12.17
N VAL A 77 -8.93 -0.31 13.29
CA VAL A 77 -9.01 0.87 14.16
C VAL A 77 -8.51 2.13 13.46
N LEU A 78 -7.40 2.05 12.71
CA LEU A 78 -6.91 3.19 11.92
C LEU A 78 -7.93 3.65 10.87
N LYS A 79 -8.55 2.72 10.14
CA LYS A 79 -9.64 3.01 9.20
C LYS A 79 -10.82 3.67 9.89
N ARG A 80 -11.28 3.12 11.03
CA ARG A 80 -12.38 3.70 11.82
C ARG A 80 -12.07 5.11 12.33
N LEU A 81 -10.84 5.36 12.78
CA LEU A 81 -10.41 6.69 13.22
C LEU A 81 -10.50 7.69 12.06
N LYS A 82 -9.96 7.34 10.88
CA LYS A 82 -10.06 8.16 9.67
C LYS A 82 -11.51 8.45 9.32
N GLN A 83 -12.37 7.43 9.23
CA GLN A 83 -13.79 7.61 8.91
C GLN A 83 -14.54 8.48 9.93
N THR A 84 -14.29 8.28 11.23
CA THR A 84 -15.02 8.96 12.31
C THR A 84 -14.54 10.41 12.52
N LEU A 85 -13.25 10.69 12.25
CA LEU A 85 -12.60 11.94 12.64
C LEU A 85 -12.09 12.76 11.44
N ASN A 86 -12.42 12.38 10.20
CA ASN A 86 -12.03 13.12 8.97
C ASN A 86 -12.40 14.61 8.99
N SER A 87 -13.47 14.99 9.70
CA SER A 87 -13.88 16.39 9.85
C SER A 87 -13.11 17.17 10.92
N GLN A 88 -12.29 16.47 11.70
CA GLN A 88 -11.58 17.01 12.87
C GLN A 88 -10.05 16.95 12.72
N ALA A 89 -9.53 16.21 11.74
CA ALA A 89 -8.10 16.07 11.48
C ALA A 89 -7.80 15.62 10.05
N PHE A 90 -6.57 15.87 9.60
CA PHE A 90 -6.04 15.35 8.35
C PHE A 90 -5.28 14.05 8.61
N PHE A 91 -5.67 12.97 7.93
CA PHE A 91 -5.13 11.64 8.16
C PHE A 91 -4.01 11.30 7.17
N VAL A 92 -2.91 10.78 7.70
CA VAL A 92 -1.74 10.33 6.94
C VAL A 92 -1.48 8.88 7.26
N TYR A 93 -1.41 8.05 6.24
CA TYR A 93 -0.95 6.67 6.37
C TYR A 93 0.54 6.61 5.99
N VAL A 94 1.39 6.19 6.93
CA VAL A 94 2.82 6.00 6.69
C VAL A 94 3.09 4.49 6.64
N PRO A 95 3.30 3.90 5.44
CA PRO A 95 3.70 2.50 5.32
C PRO A 95 5.10 2.29 5.90
N PRO A 96 5.51 1.03 6.10
CA PRO A 96 6.85 0.73 6.55
C PRO A 96 7.93 1.34 5.66
N PHE A 97 8.94 1.92 6.31
CA PHE A 97 10.08 2.52 5.62
C PHE A 97 11.06 1.44 5.16
N ILE A 98 11.85 1.76 4.14
CA ILE A 98 12.83 0.84 3.57
C ILE A 98 14.19 1.04 4.26
N GLU A 99 14.63 2.29 4.37
CA GLU A 99 15.97 2.69 4.79
C GLU A 99 15.91 3.70 5.94
N SER A 100 16.74 3.51 6.97
CA SER A 100 16.65 4.26 8.24
C SER A 100 17.22 5.67 8.10
N ASP A 101 18.15 5.84 7.15
CA ASP A 101 18.74 7.09 6.67
C ASP A 101 17.79 7.92 5.77
N TYR A 102 16.57 7.44 5.52
CA TYR A 102 15.56 8.07 4.64
C TYR A 102 14.21 8.31 5.34
N ILE A 103 14.13 8.16 6.67
CA ILE A 103 12.85 8.14 7.39
C ILE A 103 12.06 9.45 7.27
N TRP A 104 12.71 10.61 7.27
CA TRP A 104 12.04 11.91 7.18
C TRP A 104 11.57 12.20 5.77
N ARG A 105 12.38 11.93 4.75
CA ARG A 105 11.96 12.03 3.35
C ARG A 105 10.81 11.08 3.05
N HIS A 106 10.85 9.85 3.56
CA HIS A 106 9.73 8.90 3.49
C HIS A 106 8.48 9.47 4.16
N THR A 107 8.60 9.93 5.41
CA THR A 107 7.46 10.46 6.17
C THR A 107 6.84 11.67 5.47
N LEU A 108 7.67 12.59 4.94
CA LEU A 108 7.19 13.74 4.17
C LEU A 108 6.47 13.31 2.89
N ARG A 109 7.07 12.42 2.10
CA ARG A 109 6.47 11.88 0.86
C ARG A 109 5.08 11.30 1.14
N GLN A 110 4.99 10.42 2.13
CA GLN A 110 3.74 9.74 2.50
C GLN A 110 2.71 10.70 3.13
N THR A 111 3.18 11.76 3.82
CA THR A 111 2.33 12.86 4.29
C THR A 111 1.68 13.58 3.12
N VAL A 112 2.47 14.02 2.14
CA VAL A 112 1.95 14.75 0.97
C VAL A 112 1.05 13.85 0.12
N ASP A 113 1.44 12.59 -0.11
CA ASP A 113 0.61 11.64 -0.84
C ASP A 113 -0.74 11.40 -0.16
N SER A 114 -0.75 11.23 1.16
CA SER A 114 -2.00 11.12 1.93
C SER A 114 -2.83 12.40 1.84
N LEU A 115 -2.20 13.59 1.92
CA LEU A 115 -2.90 14.85 1.80
C LEU A 115 -3.47 15.08 0.39
N MET A 116 -2.88 14.51 -0.65
CA MET A 116 -3.41 14.59 -2.01
C MET A 116 -4.69 13.75 -2.22
N ASN A 117 -5.03 12.83 -1.30
CA ASN A 117 -6.26 12.05 -1.40
C ASN A 117 -7.50 12.89 -1.04
N VAL A 118 -8.63 12.55 -1.66
CA VAL A 118 -9.94 13.16 -1.39
C VAL A 118 -10.65 12.37 -0.28
N PRO A 119 -10.98 13.00 0.87
CA PRO A 119 -11.77 12.36 1.91
C PRO A 119 -13.16 11.96 1.43
N GLN A 120 -13.73 10.92 2.04
CA GLN A 120 -15.10 10.49 1.76
C GLN A 120 -16.08 11.66 2.03
N GLY A 121 -16.95 11.93 1.05
CA GLY A 121 -17.93 13.03 1.13
C GLY A 121 -17.35 14.43 0.85
N ALA A 122 -16.04 14.56 0.58
CA ALA A 122 -15.43 15.81 0.18
C ALA A 122 -15.33 15.94 -1.35
N GLY A 123 -15.34 17.18 -1.86
CA GLY A 123 -15.12 17.47 -3.29
C GLY A 123 -13.65 17.76 -3.66
N GLU A 124 -12.76 17.87 -2.67
CA GLU A 124 -11.37 18.30 -2.85
C GLU A 124 -10.41 17.47 -1.98
N SER A 125 -9.12 17.49 -2.34
CA SER A 125 -8.07 16.80 -1.58
C SER A 125 -7.90 17.38 -0.18
N GLN A 126 -7.43 16.57 0.77
CA GLN A 126 -7.09 17.05 2.13
C GLN A 126 -6.10 18.23 2.07
N LEU A 127 -5.17 18.23 1.12
CA LEU A 127 -4.19 19.29 0.91
C LEU A 127 -4.86 20.63 0.58
N LEU A 128 -5.83 20.61 -0.33
CA LEU A 128 -6.58 21.82 -0.69
C LEU A 128 -7.52 22.26 0.44
N LEU A 129 -8.17 21.32 1.13
CA LEU A 129 -8.99 21.61 2.31
C LEU A 129 -8.14 22.26 3.42
N TRP A 130 -6.96 21.69 3.67
CA TRP A 130 -5.98 22.23 4.60
C TRP A 130 -5.56 23.64 4.20
N LEU A 131 -5.17 23.85 2.95
CA LEU A 131 -4.76 25.17 2.43
C LEU A 131 -5.88 26.21 2.55
N LYS A 132 -7.11 25.87 2.13
CA LYS A 132 -8.27 26.78 2.19
C LYS A 132 -8.74 27.07 3.61
N SER A 133 -8.44 26.19 4.54
CA SER A 133 -8.79 26.39 5.95
C SER A 133 -7.88 27.40 6.66
N LEU A 134 -6.76 27.80 6.07
CA LEU A 134 -5.88 28.85 6.61
C LEU A 134 -6.60 30.21 6.66
N SER A 135 -6.29 31.00 7.68
CA SER A 135 -6.92 32.32 7.92
C SER A 135 -6.87 33.25 6.71
N VAL A 136 -5.77 33.22 5.95
CA VAL A 136 -5.55 34.02 4.73
C VAL A 136 -6.60 33.72 3.64
N PHE A 137 -7.13 32.50 3.58
CA PHE A 137 -8.15 32.10 2.62
C PHE A 137 -9.58 32.25 3.16
N ARG A 138 -9.76 32.44 4.48
CA ARG A 138 -11.08 32.69 5.09
C ARG A 138 -11.55 34.14 4.94
N ASP A 139 -10.61 35.09 4.93
CA ASP A 139 -10.92 36.50 4.73
C ASP A 139 -11.13 36.78 3.23
N ARG A 140 -12.39 37.03 2.83
CA ARG A 140 -12.75 37.31 1.43
C ARG A 140 -12.09 38.58 0.87
N SER A 141 -11.73 39.54 1.72
CA SER A 141 -11.05 40.77 1.30
C SER A 141 -9.57 40.51 1.01
N LEU A 142 -8.90 39.76 1.90
CA LEU A 142 -7.52 39.32 1.69
C LEU A 142 -7.42 38.33 0.54
N MET A 143 -8.35 37.38 0.41
CA MET A 143 -8.37 36.43 -0.70
C MET A 143 -8.47 37.16 -2.06
N LYS A 144 -9.35 38.16 -2.18
CA LYS A 144 -9.46 38.98 -3.40
C LYS A 144 -8.21 39.82 -3.68
N ALA A 145 -7.54 40.33 -2.65
CA ALA A 145 -6.30 41.10 -2.80
C ALA A 145 -5.08 40.22 -3.09
N LEU A 146 -5.11 38.95 -2.69
CA LEU A 146 -4.01 38.00 -2.81
C LEU A 146 -4.07 37.12 -4.05
N PHE A 147 -5.25 36.95 -4.64
CA PHE A 147 -5.43 36.23 -5.90
C PHE A 147 -4.76 37.01 -7.03
N GLY A 148 -3.68 36.45 -7.60
CA GLY A 148 -2.91 37.06 -8.68
C GLY A 148 -1.59 37.73 -8.22
N GLU A 149 -1.40 37.97 -6.92
CA GLU A 149 -0.19 38.62 -6.39
C GLU A 149 0.60 37.69 -5.45
N ARG A 150 1.38 36.78 -6.04
CA ARG A 150 2.25 35.82 -5.32
C ARG A 150 3.16 36.48 -4.27
N SER A 151 3.73 37.64 -4.58
CA SER A 151 4.62 38.38 -3.67
C SER A 151 3.89 38.88 -2.42
N LEU A 152 2.66 39.36 -2.56
CA LEU A 152 1.82 39.82 -1.46
C LEU A 152 1.39 38.64 -0.59
N PHE A 153 1.06 37.49 -1.21
CA PHE A 153 0.72 36.26 -0.50
C PHE A 153 1.86 35.80 0.41
N ILE A 154 3.07 35.69 -0.14
CA ILE A 154 4.27 35.31 0.63
C ILE A 154 4.52 36.32 1.76
N LYS A 155 4.41 37.63 1.49
CA LYS A 155 4.64 38.67 2.49
C LYS A 155 3.65 38.56 3.65
N ASN A 156 2.36 38.35 3.36
CA ASN A 156 1.31 38.24 4.37
C ASN A 156 1.52 36.99 5.24
N LEU A 157 1.77 35.82 4.65
CA LEU A 157 2.03 34.60 5.44
C LEU A 157 3.31 34.71 6.27
N ARG A 158 4.39 35.30 5.74
CA ARG A 158 5.60 35.56 6.53
C ARG A 158 5.35 36.52 7.69
N SER A 159 4.40 37.42 7.57
CA SER A 159 4.02 38.34 8.65
C SER A 159 3.20 37.63 9.72
N SER A 160 2.31 36.70 9.32
CA SER A 160 1.53 35.87 10.23
C SER A 160 2.36 34.79 10.94
N TYR A 161 3.47 34.36 10.33
CA TYR A 161 4.40 33.36 10.86
C TYR A 161 5.84 33.90 10.85
N PRO A 162 6.17 34.90 11.71
CA PRO A 162 7.41 35.67 11.63
C PRO A 162 8.67 34.86 11.99
N THR A 163 8.54 33.79 12.77
CA THR A 163 9.64 32.91 13.16
C THR A 163 9.26 31.44 12.95
N SER A 164 10.27 30.56 12.90
CA SER A 164 10.14 29.09 12.87
C SER A 164 9.62 28.42 11.60
N ILE A 165 9.38 29.12 10.49
CA ILE A 165 9.10 28.46 9.20
C ILE A 165 10.41 28.25 8.43
N TYR A 166 10.74 26.98 8.16
CA TYR A 166 11.90 26.59 7.38
C TYR A 166 11.72 27.01 5.92
N GLN A 167 12.71 27.69 5.33
CA GLN A 167 12.66 28.20 3.94
C GLN A 167 11.32 28.88 3.60
N ALA A 168 10.88 29.80 4.47
CA ALA A 168 9.54 30.37 4.42
C ALA A 168 9.15 31.00 3.07
N LYS A 169 10.08 31.63 2.35
CA LYS A 169 9.79 32.26 1.06
C LYS A 169 9.42 31.23 0.01
N GLU A 170 10.24 30.20 -0.13
CA GLU A 170 10.06 29.08 -1.05
C GLU A 170 8.80 28.29 -0.69
N PHE A 171 8.67 27.90 0.57
CA PHE A 171 7.54 27.10 1.05
C PHE A 171 6.19 27.81 0.84
N PHE A 172 6.05 29.09 1.23
CA PHE A 172 4.82 29.84 1.00
C PHE A 172 4.58 30.14 -0.48
N GLY A 173 5.64 30.29 -1.27
CA GLY A 173 5.53 30.38 -2.72
C GLY A 173 4.87 29.12 -3.29
N VAL A 174 5.34 27.94 -2.89
CA VAL A 174 4.76 26.67 -3.33
C VAL A 174 3.31 26.50 -2.85
N LEU A 175 2.98 26.95 -1.62
CA LEU A 175 1.58 26.95 -1.17
C LEU A 175 0.67 27.85 -2.02
N TYR A 176 1.18 28.98 -2.52
CA TYR A 176 0.45 29.80 -3.48
C TYR A 176 0.27 29.04 -4.79
N ASP A 177 1.32 28.39 -5.28
CA ASP A 177 1.33 27.68 -6.56
C ASP A 177 0.38 26.46 -6.56
N LEU A 178 0.04 25.89 -5.38
CA LEU A 178 -1.05 24.90 -5.24
C LEU A 178 -2.45 25.43 -5.63
N THR A 179 -2.65 26.75 -5.66
CA THR A 179 -3.93 27.35 -6.10
C THR A 179 -4.00 27.54 -7.61
N ASN A 180 -2.88 27.34 -8.32
CA ASN A 180 -2.81 27.41 -9.76
C ASN A 180 -2.93 25.99 -10.37
N PRO A 181 -3.96 25.70 -11.18
CA PRO A 181 -4.12 24.40 -11.83
C PRO A 181 -2.90 23.94 -12.63
N ASP A 182 -2.20 24.86 -13.30
CA ASP A 182 -1.05 24.54 -14.15
C ASP A 182 0.19 24.14 -13.33
N LEU A 183 0.33 24.68 -12.11
CA LEU A 183 1.48 24.42 -11.23
C LEU A 183 1.16 23.41 -10.12
N TYR A 184 -0.11 23.04 -9.94
CA TYR A 184 -0.58 22.21 -8.82
C TYR A 184 0.25 20.93 -8.65
N PHE A 185 0.42 20.16 -9.73
CA PHE A 185 1.17 18.89 -9.66
C PHE A 185 2.66 19.12 -9.43
N THR A 186 3.26 20.13 -10.05
CA THR A 186 4.68 20.47 -9.83
C THR A 186 4.92 20.92 -8.38
N ALA A 187 4.02 21.73 -7.83
CA ALA A 187 4.02 22.14 -6.42
C ALA A 187 3.87 20.95 -5.47
N CYS A 188 2.97 20.00 -5.79
CA CYS A 188 2.84 18.76 -5.03
C CYS A 188 4.12 17.91 -5.08
N ASN A 189 4.75 17.77 -6.25
CA ASN A 189 6.00 17.02 -6.40
C ASN A 189 7.14 17.66 -5.58
N TRP A 190 7.25 19.00 -5.57
CA TRP A 190 8.21 19.68 -4.71
C TRP A 190 7.94 19.42 -3.23
N LEU A 191 6.69 19.55 -2.76
CA LEU A 191 6.31 19.29 -1.37
C LEU A 191 6.57 17.84 -0.96
N ARG A 192 6.35 16.88 -1.86
CA ARG A 192 6.66 15.45 -1.67
C ARG A 192 8.17 15.21 -1.50
N GLY A 193 8.99 16.12 -2.01
CA GLY A 193 10.45 16.00 -2.04
C GLY A 193 10.96 15.20 -3.24
N ASP A 194 10.25 15.27 -4.37
CA ASP A 194 10.75 14.79 -5.65
C ASP A 194 11.90 15.69 -6.12
N ASP A 195 12.90 15.10 -6.79
CA ASP A 195 14.04 15.85 -7.32
C ASP A 195 13.72 16.43 -8.70
N LEU A 196 13.22 17.66 -8.72
CA LEU A 196 12.74 18.36 -9.91
C LEU A 196 13.87 18.85 -10.82
N ASP A 197 13.54 19.08 -12.10
CA ASP A 197 14.46 19.71 -13.05
C ASP A 197 14.52 21.25 -12.91
N GLU A 198 15.44 21.87 -13.62
CA GLU A 198 15.68 23.32 -13.54
C GLU A 198 14.48 24.15 -14.04
N GLU A 199 13.68 23.63 -14.96
CA GLU A 199 12.51 24.32 -15.50
C GLU A 199 11.39 24.36 -14.47
N ASP A 200 11.09 23.21 -13.85
CA ASP A 200 10.12 23.08 -12.77
C ASP A 200 10.54 23.87 -11.51
N LEU A 201 11.81 23.85 -11.14
CA LEU A 201 12.31 24.66 -10.01
C LEU A 201 12.12 26.16 -10.30
N LYS A 202 12.38 26.58 -11.54
CA LYS A 202 12.22 27.98 -11.96
C LYS A 202 10.75 28.38 -12.02
N SER A 203 9.85 27.52 -12.50
CA SER A 203 8.41 27.80 -12.57
C SER A 203 7.79 27.99 -11.18
N LEU A 204 8.24 27.20 -10.19
CA LEU A 204 7.88 27.35 -8.77
C LEU A 204 8.67 28.46 -8.06
N GLY A 205 9.67 29.07 -8.70
CA GLY A 205 10.53 30.09 -8.09
C GLY A 205 11.28 29.60 -6.85
N VAL A 206 11.64 28.31 -6.81
CA VAL A 206 12.43 27.68 -5.74
C VAL A 206 13.86 27.42 -6.23
N LYS A 207 14.82 27.35 -5.32
CA LYS A 207 16.24 27.21 -5.69
C LYS A 207 16.68 25.76 -5.88
N GLN A 208 16.06 24.83 -5.15
CA GLN A 208 16.44 23.43 -5.13
C GLN A 208 15.29 22.55 -4.62
N SER A 209 15.34 21.27 -4.95
CA SER A 209 14.48 20.20 -4.41
C SER A 209 14.79 19.90 -2.94
N ILE A 210 13.87 19.20 -2.27
CA ILE A 210 14.08 18.71 -0.89
C ILE A 210 14.94 17.43 -0.95
N ASN A 211 16.24 17.57 -0.73
CA ASN A 211 17.22 16.50 -0.96
C ASN A 211 17.95 16.00 0.31
N SER A 212 17.48 16.38 1.50
CA SER A 212 18.08 15.93 2.78
C SER A 212 17.01 15.66 3.84
N GLU A 213 17.35 14.82 4.81
CA GLU A 213 16.49 14.52 5.96
C GLU A 213 16.16 15.79 6.76
N THR A 214 17.13 16.67 6.97
CA THR A 214 16.93 17.96 7.65
C THR A 214 15.97 18.87 6.90
N ALA A 215 16.07 18.94 5.57
CA ALA A 215 15.12 19.72 4.77
C ALA A 215 13.71 19.11 4.82
N ALA A 216 13.59 17.78 4.73
CA ALA A 216 12.31 17.10 4.81
C ALA A 216 11.64 17.29 6.19
N GLN A 217 12.40 17.16 7.26
CA GLN A 217 11.97 17.48 8.62
C GLN A 217 11.50 18.94 8.73
N GLY A 218 12.26 19.89 8.17
CA GLY A 218 11.91 21.31 8.19
C GLY A 218 10.58 21.61 7.49
N ILE A 219 10.34 21.00 6.33
CA ILE A 219 9.10 21.16 5.56
C ILE A 219 7.92 20.47 6.27
N LEU A 220 8.11 19.27 6.82
CA LEU A 220 7.09 18.60 7.64
C LEU A 220 6.73 19.44 8.89
N ALA A 221 7.73 20.06 9.52
CA ALA A 221 7.51 20.97 10.63
C ALA A 221 6.70 22.22 10.23
N ASN A 222 6.90 22.76 9.03
CA ASN A 222 6.09 23.86 8.50
C ASN A 222 4.61 23.46 8.40
N LEU A 223 4.31 22.27 7.86
CA LEU A 223 2.95 21.77 7.74
C LEU A 223 2.25 21.77 9.10
N GLY A 224 2.87 21.20 10.14
CA GLY A 224 2.31 21.17 11.49
C GLY A 224 2.12 22.54 12.14
N ARG A 225 3.11 23.44 11.99
CA ARG A 225 3.04 24.82 12.53
C ARG A 225 1.88 25.59 11.93
N ILE A 226 1.65 25.44 10.63
CA ILE A 226 0.58 26.13 9.91
C ILE A 226 -0.78 25.50 10.22
N SER A 227 -0.82 24.18 10.39
CA SER A 227 -2.00 23.44 10.82
C SER A 227 -2.55 23.88 12.17
N THR A 228 -1.79 24.60 13.01
CA THR A 228 -2.32 25.17 14.27
C THR A 228 -3.51 26.10 14.06
N SER A 229 -3.62 26.73 12.88
CA SER A 229 -4.77 27.57 12.51
C SER A 229 -5.96 26.78 11.94
N THR A 230 -5.83 25.44 11.84
CA THR A 230 -6.79 24.56 11.15
C THR A 230 -7.07 23.31 11.98
N TYR A 231 -6.71 22.12 11.49
CA TYR A 231 -6.91 20.84 12.15
C TYR A 231 -5.57 20.12 12.34
N PRO A 232 -5.43 19.29 13.39
CA PRO A 232 -4.25 18.45 13.57
C PRO A 232 -3.99 17.52 12.40
N ILE A 233 -2.72 17.15 12.21
CA ILE A 233 -2.32 16.09 11.28
C ILE A 233 -2.10 14.80 12.09
N VAL A 234 -2.80 13.73 11.75
CA VAL A 234 -2.63 12.40 12.36
C VAL A 234 -1.70 11.57 11.49
N LEU A 235 -0.50 11.28 12.00
CA LEU A 235 0.49 10.40 11.36
C LEU A 235 0.32 8.97 11.87
N CYS A 236 -0.21 8.09 11.04
CA CYS A 236 -0.39 6.67 11.37
C CYS A 236 0.76 5.85 10.79
N PHE A 237 1.77 5.56 11.60
CA PHE A 237 2.83 4.59 11.27
C PHE A 237 2.30 3.18 11.50
N ASP A 238 2.03 2.45 10.42
CA ASP A 238 1.50 1.09 10.49
C ASP A 238 2.57 0.04 10.15
N GLN A 239 2.48 -1.13 10.80
CA GLN A 239 3.36 -2.29 10.57
C GLN A 239 4.87 -1.96 10.69
N VAL A 240 5.23 -1.15 11.68
CA VAL A 240 6.59 -0.63 11.87
C VAL A 240 7.66 -1.70 12.04
N GLU A 241 7.26 -2.92 12.44
CA GLU A 241 8.12 -4.08 12.64
C GLU A 241 8.60 -4.79 11.36
N THR A 242 8.13 -4.39 10.18
CA THR A 242 8.39 -5.15 8.92
C THR A 242 9.78 -4.95 8.32
N LYS A 243 10.52 -3.94 8.78
CA LYS A 243 11.93 -3.78 8.47
C LYS A 243 12.76 -4.61 9.45
N LEU A 244 13.66 -5.43 8.92
CA LEU A 244 14.51 -6.31 9.71
C LEU A 244 15.97 -5.83 9.68
N LEU A 245 16.65 -5.95 10.80
CA LEU A 245 18.09 -5.83 10.95
C LEU A 245 18.80 -7.11 10.44
N PRO A 246 20.13 -7.10 10.24
CA PRO A 246 20.88 -8.28 9.81
C PRO A 246 20.74 -9.49 10.74
N ASP A 247 20.48 -9.26 12.03
CA ASP A 247 20.21 -10.31 13.03
C ASP A 247 18.78 -10.88 12.98
N GLY A 248 17.95 -10.39 12.05
CA GLY A 248 16.55 -10.79 11.88
C GLY A 248 15.56 -10.09 12.81
N SER A 249 16.02 -9.24 13.73
CA SER A 249 15.14 -8.46 14.62
C SER A 249 14.52 -7.25 13.91
N ALA A 250 13.45 -6.67 14.46
CA ALA A 250 12.77 -5.54 13.85
C ALA A 250 13.51 -4.22 14.09
N ASP A 251 13.76 -3.45 13.02
CA ASP A 251 14.39 -2.12 13.08
C ASP A 251 13.34 -1.04 13.39
N ILE A 252 12.90 -0.95 14.65
CA ILE A 252 11.83 -0.02 15.06
C ILE A 252 12.35 1.31 15.62
N GLN A 253 13.62 1.38 16.04
CA GLN A 253 14.24 2.57 16.65
C GLN A 253 14.11 3.85 15.79
N PRO A 254 14.27 3.82 14.45
CA PRO A 254 14.18 5.03 13.63
C PRO A 254 12.83 5.76 13.76
N ILE A 255 11.72 5.02 13.90
CA ILE A 255 10.39 5.62 14.06
C ILE A 255 10.24 6.29 15.43
N PHE A 256 10.84 5.71 16.47
CA PHE A 256 10.86 6.32 17.80
C PHE A 256 11.76 7.57 17.84
N ASN A 257 12.88 7.59 17.11
CA ASN A 257 13.70 8.79 16.92
C ASN A 257 12.90 9.93 16.26
N VAL A 258 12.08 9.60 15.25
CA VAL A 258 11.18 10.58 14.63
C VAL A 258 10.25 11.16 15.69
N SER A 259 9.51 10.32 16.42
CA SER A 259 8.63 10.76 17.51
C SER A 259 9.37 11.71 18.48
N THR A 260 10.54 11.33 18.98
CA THR A 260 11.31 12.17 19.90
C THR A 260 11.73 13.50 19.30
N THR A 261 12.12 13.51 18.04
CA THR A 261 12.48 14.74 17.33
C THR A 261 11.27 15.67 17.19
N PHE A 262 10.08 15.13 16.90
CA PHE A 262 8.85 15.93 16.88
C PHE A 262 8.62 16.65 18.22
N HIS A 263 8.88 15.96 19.33
CA HIS A 263 8.75 16.54 20.67
C HIS A 263 9.86 17.55 21.00
N ASN A 264 11.12 17.21 20.74
CA ASN A 264 12.28 18.04 21.07
C ASN A 264 12.31 19.34 20.25
N GLU A 265 12.05 19.25 18.95
CA GLU A 265 12.00 20.40 18.03
C GLU A 265 10.67 21.16 18.11
N SER A 266 9.79 20.76 19.04
CA SER A 266 8.49 21.38 19.28
C SER A 266 7.66 21.50 18.01
N LEU A 267 7.67 20.47 17.15
CA LEU A 267 6.75 20.39 16.02
C LEU A 267 5.33 20.43 16.56
N LYS A 268 4.47 21.22 15.91
CA LYS A 268 3.15 21.55 16.43
C LYS A 268 2.06 20.77 15.71
N ASN A 269 0.98 20.52 16.45
CA ASN A 269 -0.30 20.05 15.92
C ASN A 269 -0.27 18.68 15.24
N PHE A 270 0.57 17.75 15.73
CA PHE A 270 0.56 16.36 15.28
C PHE A 270 0.01 15.40 16.33
N LEU A 271 -0.73 14.40 15.87
CA LEU A 271 -0.96 13.18 16.63
C LEU A 271 -0.22 12.04 15.93
N ILE A 272 0.78 11.48 16.58
CA ILE A 272 1.54 10.34 16.04
C ILE A 272 0.93 9.06 16.61
N VAL A 273 0.50 8.15 15.75
CA VAL A 273 0.01 6.82 16.12
C VAL A 273 0.98 5.79 15.56
N ILE A 274 1.69 5.10 16.45
CA ILE A 274 2.63 4.02 16.10
C ILE A 274 1.91 2.70 16.38
N SER A 275 1.60 1.94 15.33
CA SER A 275 0.96 0.62 15.40
C SER A 275 2.03 -0.47 15.39
N ILE A 276 1.99 -1.35 16.40
CA ILE A 276 2.92 -2.47 16.56
C ILE A 276 2.21 -3.68 17.19
N THR A 277 2.68 -4.90 16.88
CA THR A 277 2.20 -6.11 17.57
C THR A 277 2.74 -6.21 19.00
N VAL A 278 1.98 -6.88 19.90
CA VAL A 278 2.38 -7.11 21.30
C VAL A 278 3.74 -7.81 21.37
N ASP A 279 3.92 -8.89 20.60
CA ASP A 279 5.15 -9.67 20.59
C ASP A 279 6.36 -8.84 20.14
N ASN A 280 6.24 -8.11 19.03
CA ASN A 280 7.32 -7.27 18.53
C ASN A 280 7.66 -6.14 19.52
N TRP A 281 6.66 -5.54 20.17
CA TRP A 281 6.91 -4.57 21.21
C TRP A 281 7.67 -5.19 22.39
N MET A 282 7.24 -6.34 22.89
CA MET A 282 7.87 -6.98 24.05
C MET A 282 9.30 -7.43 23.75
N GLN A 283 9.54 -7.95 22.55
CA GLN A 283 10.87 -8.39 22.10
C GLN A 283 11.82 -7.22 21.86
N ASN A 284 11.35 -6.08 21.36
CA ASN A 284 12.25 -5.00 20.92
C ASN A 284 12.26 -3.78 21.85
N LYS A 285 11.32 -3.65 22.80
CA LYS A 285 11.25 -2.48 23.69
C LYS A 285 12.55 -2.25 24.46
N HIS A 286 13.30 -3.29 24.82
CA HIS A 286 14.55 -3.12 25.56
C HIS A 286 15.66 -2.44 24.72
N ARG A 287 15.57 -2.53 23.39
CA ARG A 287 16.49 -1.89 22.44
C ARG A 287 16.14 -0.42 22.17
N ILE A 288 14.92 0.00 22.52
CA ILE A 288 14.49 1.37 22.34
C ILE A 288 15.08 2.26 23.44
N GLN A 289 15.65 3.41 23.05
CA GLN A 289 16.20 4.38 23.99
C GLN A 289 15.12 4.85 24.98
N GLN A 290 15.51 5.04 26.24
CA GLN A 290 14.55 5.41 27.28
C GLN A 290 13.88 6.76 27.00
N SER A 291 14.65 7.73 26.49
CA SER A 291 14.14 9.04 26.08
C SER A 291 12.99 8.95 25.10
N ASP A 292 12.98 7.96 24.20
CA ASP A 292 11.90 7.83 23.22
C ASP A 292 10.66 7.15 23.79
N LYS A 293 10.86 6.23 24.74
CA LYS A 293 9.74 5.63 25.48
C LYS A 293 9.01 6.69 26.31
N ASP A 294 9.76 7.59 26.94
CA ASP A 294 9.20 8.67 27.75
C ASP A 294 8.38 9.68 26.93
N ARG A 295 8.51 9.67 25.60
CA ARG A 295 7.68 10.47 24.68
C ARG A 295 6.36 9.80 24.28
N ILE A 296 6.12 8.56 24.68
CA ILE A 296 4.85 7.89 24.46
C ILE A 296 3.86 8.42 25.50
N GLU A 297 2.96 9.30 25.07
CA GLU A 297 1.92 9.89 25.92
C GLU A 297 0.95 8.83 26.43
N LYS A 298 0.61 7.87 25.56
CA LYS A 298 -0.37 6.84 25.87
C LYS A 298 -0.08 5.52 25.19
N TYR A 299 -0.21 4.45 25.98
CA TYR A 299 -0.33 3.08 25.50
C TYR A 299 -1.82 2.74 25.33
N VAL A 300 -2.22 2.44 24.09
CA VAL A 300 -3.57 1.98 23.76
C VAL A 300 -3.47 0.52 23.31
N ALA A 301 -3.86 -0.39 24.18
CA ALA A 301 -3.83 -1.82 23.91
C ALA A 301 -5.19 -2.29 23.35
N LEU A 302 -5.17 -2.87 22.16
CA LEU A 302 -6.34 -3.53 21.58
C LEU A 302 -6.59 -4.84 22.31
N LYS A 303 -7.81 -4.99 22.82
CA LYS A 303 -8.24 -6.20 23.53
C LYS A 303 -8.83 -7.21 22.56
N GLN A 304 -8.80 -8.48 22.94
CA GLN A 304 -9.64 -9.48 22.28
C GLN A 304 -11.12 -9.08 22.37
N ILE A 305 -11.88 -9.41 21.34
CA ILE A 305 -13.32 -9.18 21.28
C ILE A 305 -14.06 -10.30 22.01
N ASN A 306 -15.21 -10.00 22.60
CA ASN A 306 -16.08 -11.01 23.19
C ASN A 306 -16.93 -11.71 22.11
N LEU A 307 -17.67 -12.76 22.49
CA LEU A 307 -18.48 -13.52 21.53
C LEU A 307 -19.64 -12.70 20.94
N ASP A 308 -20.21 -11.74 21.67
CA ASP A 308 -21.26 -10.85 21.14
C ASP A 308 -20.73 -9.95 20.01
N GLN A 309 -19.52 -9.42 20.19
CA GLN A 309 -18.82 -8.65 19.16
C GLN A 309 -18.42 -9.51 17.96
N ALA A 310 -18.01 -10.77 18.20
CA ALA A 310 -17.72 -11.71 17.13
C ALA A 310 -18.99 -12.08 16.33
N GLU A 311 -20.12 -12.28 17.00
CA GLU A 311 -21.41 -12.50 16.38
C GLU A 311 -21.89 -11.26 15.60
N ALA A 312 -21.72 -10.06 16.15
CA ALA A 312 -22.02 -8.82 15.44
C ALA A 312 -21.16 -8.66 14.17
N LEU A 313 -19.90 -9.11 14.21
CA LEU A 313 -19.03 -9.15 13.05
C LEU A 313 -19.54 -10.13 11.99
N TRP A 314 -20.01 -11.32 12.38
CA TRP A 314 -20.67 -12.27 11.47
C TRP A 314 -21.94 -11.70 10.86
N ARG A 315 -22.80 -11.10 11.68
CA ARG A 315 -24.03 -10.45 11.24
C ARG A 315 -23.75 -9.36 10.20
N SER A 316 -22.74 -8.53 10.43
CA SER A 316 -22.34 -7.48 9.48
C SER A 316 -22.03 -8.09 8.11
N ARG A 317 -21.30 -9.21 8.07
CA ARG A 317 -20.89 -9.89 6.83
C ARG A 317 -22.05 -10.55 6.10
N LEU A 318 -23.00 -11.10 6.84
CA LEU A 318 -24.15 -11.82 6.25
C LEU A 318 -25.32 -10.91 5.88
N SER A 319 -25.34 -9.67 6.38
CA SER A 319 -26.47 -8.75 6.23
C SER A 319 -26.89 -8.52 4.77
N SER A 320 -25.95 -8.38 3.85
CA SER A 320 -26.23 -8.17 2.42
C SER A 320 -26.87 -9.39 1.76
N LEU A 321 -26.55 -10.60 2.21
CA LEU A 321 -27.16 -11.84 1.73
C LEU A 321 -28.58 -11.99 2.30
N HIS A 322 -28.76 -11.69 3.60
CA HIS A 322 -30.06 -11.76 4.27
C HIS A 322 -31.07 -10.80 3.64
N LEU A 323 -30.67 -9.57 3.34
CA LEU A 323 -31.54 -8.57 2.70
C LEU A 323 -32.09 -9.01 1.34
N GLN A 324 -31.42 -9.95 0.65
CA GLN A 324 -31.86 -10.49 -0.64
C GLN A 324 -32.89 -11.63 -0.49
N ALA A 325 -32.97 -12.26 0.69
CA ALA A 325 -33.81 -13.43 0.93
C ALA A 325 -35.27 -13.07 1.23
N ASN A 326 -36.20 -13.90 0.75
CA ASN A 326 -37.61 -13.81 1.12
C ASN A 326 -38.22 -15.24 1.23
N PRO A 327 -38.65 -15.69 2.43
CA PRO A 327 -38.66 -14.96 3.70
C PRO A 327 -37.25 -14.64 4.23
N GLN A 328 -37.17 -13.65 5.12
CA GLN A 328 -35.95 -13.36 5.87
C GLN A 328 -35.62 -14.54 6.79
N PRO A 329 -34.33 -14.86 7.01
CA PRO A 329 -33.94 -15.94 7.90
C PRO A 329 -34.28 -15.63 9.36
N ASP A 330 -34.63 -16.65 10.13
CA ASP A 330 -35.00 -16.52 11.55
C ASP A 330 -33.83 -16.04 12.44
N SER A 331 -32.60 -16.21 11.96
CA SER A 331 -31.37 -15.80 12.65
C SER A 331 -30.57 -14.80 11.81
N ALA A 332 -30.14 -13.72 12.44
CA ALA A 332 -29.30 -12.69 11.83
C ALA A 332 -27.85 -13.13 11.53
N ILE A 333 -27.48 -14.36 11.93
CA ILE A 333 -26.19 -14.98 11.60
C ILE A 333 -26.35 -16.27 10.79
N TYR A 334 -27.55 -16.59 10.31
CA TYR A 334 -27.77 -17.77 9.46
C TYR A 334 -26.81 -17.77 8.24
N PRO A 335 -26.17 -18.89 7.86
CA PRO A 335 -26.36 -20.27 8.35
C PRO A 335 -25.52 -20.62 9.60
N LEU A 336 -24.78 -19.66 10.14
CA LEU A 336 -23.91 -19.86 11.28
C LEU A 336 -24.72 -19.96 12.58
N GLN A 337 -24.09 -20.52 13.60
CA GLN A 337 -24.66 -20.64 14.94
C GLN A 337 -23.70 -20.11 15.99
N ARG A 338 -24.23 -19.39 16.98
CA ARG A 338 -23.44 -18.87 18.11
C ARG A 338 -22.68 -19.98 18.86
N GLN A 339 -23.24 -21.17 18.94
CA GLN A 339 -22.61 -22.33 19.57
C GLN A 339 -21.27 -22.71 18.91
N ALA A 340 -21.07 -22.40 17.62
CA ALA A 340 -19.77 -22.57 16.97
C ALA A 340 -18.70 -21.65 17.57
N LEU A 341 -19.04 -20.39 17.88
CA LEU A 341 -18.13 -19.47 18.58
C LEU A 341 -17.82 -19.95 19.99
N GLU A 342 -18.83 -20.40 20.73
CA GLU A 342 -18.68 -20.89 22.11
C GLU A 342 -17.81 -22.15 22.17
N THR A 343 -18.00 -23.07 21.22
CA THR A 343 -17.23 -24.31 21.12
C THR A 343 -15.77 -24.04 20.74
N GLN A 344 -15.54 -23.17 19.75
CA GLN A 344 -14.19 -22.86 19.28
C GLN A 344 -13.41 -21.97 20.26
N PHE A 345 -14.12 -21.10 20.99
CA PHE A 345 -13.54 -20.12 21.90
C PHE A 345 -14.20 -20.23 23.30
N PRO A 346 -13.95 -21.33 24.04
CA PRO A 346 -14.58 -21.58 25.34
C PRO A 346 -14.22 -20.54 26.41
N GLY A 347 -13.12 -19.80 26.21
CA GLY A 347 -12.75 -18.64 27.05
C GLY A 347 -13.58 -17.38 26.82
N GLY A 348 -14.56 -17.41 25.90
CA GLY A 348 -15.48 -16.30 25.63
C GLY A 348 -14.88 -15.11 24.88
N LYS A 349 -13.64 -15.23 24.39
CA LYS A 349 -12.89 -14.17 23.72
C LYS A 349 -12.13 -14.69 22.51
N THR A 350 -11.96 -13.83 21.51
CA THR A 350 -11.23 -14.15 20.28
C THR A 350 -10.68 -12.88 19.62
N THR A 351 -9.95 -13.03 18.51
CA THR A 351 -9.57 -11.89 17.66
C THR A 351 -10.60 -11.74 16.53
N PRO A 352 -10.82 -10.52 16.00
CA PRO A 352 -11.66 -10.33 14.82
C PRO A 352 -11.27 -11.25 13.66
N ARG A 353 -9.97 -11.45 13.42
CA ARG A 353 -9.47 -12.36 12.38
C ARG A 353 -9.90 -13.81 12.62
N ASN A 354 -9.78 -14.31 13.84
CA ASN A 354 -10.15 -15.69 14.17
C ASN A 354 -11.67 -15.90 14.09
N ALA A 355 -12.46 -14.91 14.49
CA ALA A 355 -13.91 -14.94 14.31
C ALA A 355 -14.27 -15.04 12.81
N LEU A 356 -13.71 -14.19 11.96
CA LEU A 356 -13.95 -14.23 10.51
C LEU A 356 -13.49 -15.55 9.88
N LYS A 357 -12.33 -16.06 10.29
CA LYS A 357 -11.81 -17.37 9.84
C LYS A 357 -12.76 -18.52 10.21
N LEU A 358 -13.33 -18.52 11.41
CA LEU A 358 -14.34 -19.52 11.78
C LEU A 358 -15.62 -19.36 10.96
N GLY A 359 -16.07 -18.12 10.74
CA GLY A 359 -17.23 -17.81 9.90
C GLY A 359 -17.06 -18.34 8.47
N TYR A 360 -15.87 -18.16 7.89
CA TYR A 360 -15.50 -18.71 6.59
C TYR A 360 -15.70 -20.22 6.51
N PHE A 361 -15.13 -20.99 7.45
CA PHE A 361 -15.26 -22.44 7.44
C PHE A 361 -16.69 -22.91 7.67
N LYS A 362 -17.41 -22.30 8.60
CA LYS A 362 -18.80 -22.65 8.89
C LYS A 362 -19.74 -22.31 7.73
N PHE A 363 -19.46 -21.25 6.99
CA PHE A 363 -20.18 -20.92 5.76
C PHE A 363 -19.93 -21.97 4.66
N ILE A 364 -18.66 -22.37 4.45
CA ILE A 364 -18.33 -23.41 3.48
C ILE A 364 -18.92 -24.76 3.86
N GLU A 365 -18.81 -25.16 5.13
CA GLU A 365 -19.39 -26.41 5.65
C GLU A 365 -20.88 -26.51 5.36
N HIS A 366 -21.62 -25.41 5.57
CA HIS A 366 -23.03 -25.34 5.20
C HIS A 366 -23.24 -25.45 3.68
N LYS A 367 -22.45 -24.69 2.90
CA LYS A 367 -22.55 -24.65 1.44
C LYS A 367 -22.26 -26.00 0.78
N THR A 368 -21.39 -26.83 1.35
CA THR A 368 -21.01 -28.14 0.81
C THR A 368 -21.75 -29.33 1.43
N GLY A 369 -22.66 -29.09 2.38
CA GLY A 369 -23.36 -30.15 3.11
C GLY A 369 -22.45 -30.95 4.04
N GLY A 370 -21.40 -30.33 4.59
CA GLY A 370 -20.47 -30.93 5.55
C GLY A 370 -19.26 -31.66 4.94
N ASN A 371 -19.10 -31.61 3.62
CA ASN A 371 -17.93 -32.22 2.97
C ASN A 371 -16.66 -31.41 3.26
N ALA A 372 -15.58 -32.12 3.60
CA ALA A 372 -14.27 -31.51 3.85
C ALA A 372 -13.75 -30.85 2.57
N VAL A 373 -13.48 -29.55 2.65
CA VAL A 373 -12.93 -28.76 1.54
C VAL A 373 -11.44 -28.56 1.78
N VAL A 374 -10.63 -28.97 0.81
CA VAL A 374 -9.21 -28.61 0.77
C VAL A 374 -9.11 -27.27 0.06
N GLU A 375 -8.70 -26.22 0.78
CA GLU A 375 -8.45 -24.92 0.16
C GLU A 375 -7.25 -25.02 -0.81
N ASP A 376 -7.46 -24.69 -2.07
CA ASP A 376 -6.38 -24.57 -3.05
C ASP A 376 -5.58 -23.27 -2.78
N LEU A 377 -4.42 -23.43 -2.14
CA LEU A 377 -3.53 -22.32 -1.80
C LEU A 377 -3.04 -21.58 -3.04
N SER A 378 -2.77 -22.28 -4.15
CA SER A 378 -2.26 -21.70 -5.39
C SER A 378 -3.35 -20.89 -6.09
N ALA A 379 -4.56 -21.44 -6.23
CA ALA A 379 -5.70 -20.72 -6.78
C ALA A 379 -6.04 -19.48 -5.93
N SER A 380 -6.06 -19.63 -4.61
CA SER A 380 -6.30 -18.52 -3.67
C SER A 380 -5.24 -17.43 -3.77
N PHE A 381 -3.96 -17.82 -3.92
CA PHE A 381 -2.86 -16.88 -4.14
C PHE A 381 -3.02 -16.13 -5.46
N LYS A 382 -3.34 -16.81 -6.57
CA LYS A 382 -3.52 -16.18 -7.88
C LYS A 382 -4.67 -15.17 -7.90
N LEU A 383 -5.80 -15.49 -7.25
CA LEU A 383 -6.91 -14.53 -7.08
C LEU A 383 -6.49 -13.30 -6.26
N LEU A 384 -5.77 -13.50 -5.16
CA LEU A 384 -5.23 -12.40 -4.37
C LEU A 384 -4.26 -11.55 -5.18
N TRP A 385 -3.36 -12.20 -5.92
CA TRP A 385 -2.39 -11.54 -6.78
C TRP A 385 -3.09 -10.65 -7.81
N GLN A 386 -4.04 -11.18 -8.57
CA GLN A 386 -4.79 -10.44 -9.59
C GLN A 386 -5.54 -9.24 -9.00
N LYS A 387 -6.15 -9.39 -7.82
CA LYS A 387 -6.79 -8.28 -7.12
C LYS A 387 -5.80 -7.20 -6.69
N GLU A 388 -4.73 -7.57 -5.99
CA GLU A 388 -3.72 -6.62 -5.48
C GLU A 388 -2.93 -5.97 -6.62
N PHE A 389 -2.72 -6.69 -7.72
CA PHE A 389 -2.12 -6.18 -8.95
C PHE A 389 -3.02 -5.12 -9.59
N SER A 390 -4.31 -5.42 -9.83
CA SER A 390 -5.28 -4.45 -10.36
C SER A 390 -5.38 -3.19 -9.50
N LEU A 391 -5.48 -3.33 -8.17
CA LEU A 391 -5.43 -2.19 -7.25
C LEU A 391 -4.13 -1.38 -7.36
N THR A 392 -3.01 -2.05 -7.61
CA THR A 392 -1.73 -1.38 -7.83
C THR A 392 -1.73 -0.64 -9.17
N GLN A 393 -2.26 -1.22 -10.25
CA GLN A 393 -2.38 -0.56 -11.56
C GLN A 393 -3.22 0.72 -11.49
N GLN A 394 -4.35 0.69 -10.77
CA GLN A 394 -5.22 1.85 -10.61
C GLN A 394 -4.56 2.99 -9.81
N LYS A 395 -3.74 2.65 -8.80
CA LYS A 395 -3.14 3.63 -7.88
C LYS A 395 -1.77 4.13 -8.35
N VAL A 396 -1.03 3.29 -9.06
CA VAL A 396 0.32 3.61 -9.56
C VAL A 396 0.20 4.03 -11.02
N THR A 397 0.17 5.33 -11.26
CA THR A 397 0.01 5.91 -12.61
C THR A 397 1.34 6.33 -13.24
N ARG A 398 2.43 6.41 -12.46
CA ARG A 398 3.75 6.89 -12.92
C ARG A 398 4.88 6.20 -12.15
N ILE A 399 5.99 5.91 -12.82
CA ILE A 399 7.18 5.31 -12.19
C ILE A 399 7.72 6.19 -11.04
N ARG A 400 7.79 7.51 -11.27
CA ARG A 400 8.27 8.52 -10.30
C ARG A 400 7.42 8.67 -9.03
N GLN A 401 6.31 7.96 -8.90
CA GLN A 401 5.60 7.89 -7.61
C GLN A 401 6.46 7.21 -6.54
N PHE A 402 7.37 6.35 -6.95
CA PHE A 402 8.36 5.73 -6.08
C PHE A 402 9.69 6.46 -6.20
N SER A 403 10.42 6.55 -5.08
CA SER A 403 11.80 7.03 -5.10
C SER A 403 12.74 5.97 -5.71
N ALA A 404 13.94 6.37 -6.14
CA ALA A 404 14.96 5.43 -6.62
C ALA A 404 15.25 4.32 -5.59
N GLU A 405 15.33 4.67 -4.30
CA GLU A 405 15.56 3.72 -3.21
C GLU A 405 14.43 2.68 -3.08
N GLU A 406 13.17 3.12 -3.27
CA GLU A 406 12.02 2.23 -3.30
C GLU A 406 12.07 1.29 -4.51
N LEU A 407 12.30 1.81 -5.72
CA LEU A 407 12.40 1.03 -6.95
C LEU A 407 13.48 -0.04 -6.84
N VAL A 408 14.66 0.33 -6.38
CA VAL A 408 15.80 -0.58 -6.17
C VAL A 408 15.47 -1.67 -5.15
N SER A 409 14.86 -1.31 -4.03
CA SER A 409 14.50 -2.27 -2.99
C SER A 409 13.42 -3.26 -3.44
N MET A 410 12.42 -2.79 -4.20
CA MET A 410 11.37 -3.64 -4.76
C MET A 410 11.95 -4.67 -5.74
N THR A 411 12.83 -4.24 -6.65
CA THR A 411 13.54 -5.15 -7.57
C THR A 411 14.39 -6.16 -6.82
N ARG A 412 15.19 -5.70 -5.86
CA ARG A 412 16.07 -6.58 -5.07
C ARG A 412 15.27 -7.64 -4.31
N ARG A 413 14.12 -7.26 -3.74
CA ARG A 413 13.21 -8.22 -3.07
C ARG A 413 12.66 -9.24 -4.06
N ALA A 414 12.21 -8.82 -5.24
CA ALA A 414 11.73 -9.73 -6.28
C ALA A 414 12.82 -10.70 -6.73
N MET A 415 14.03 -10.22 -6.98
CA MET A 415 15.18 -11.05 -7.35
C MET A 415 15.57 -12.04 -6.25
N ALA A 416 15.54 -11.63 -4.97
CA ALA A 416 15.77 -12.52 -3.85
C ALA A 416 14.72 -13.66 -3.78
N ALA A 417 13.45 -13.34 -4.03
CA ALA A 417 12.38 -14.34 -4.08
C ALA A 417 12.58 -15.37 -5.21
N LEU A 418 13.15 -14.92 -6.32
CA LEU A 418 13.54 -15.72 -7.47
C LEU A 418 14.91 -16.40 -7.29
N GLN A 419 15.48 -16.36 -6.08
CA GLN A 419 16.74 -17.02 -5.71
C GLN A 419 17.96 -16.54 -6.52
N VAL A 420 17.98 -15.26 -6.92
CA VAL A 420 19.18 -14.66 -7.52
C VAL A 420 20.27 -14.53 -6.45
N GLU A 421 21.48 -14.99 -6.78
CA GLU A 421 22.62 -15.04 -5.87
C GLU A 421 23.40 -13.72 -5.77
N GLU A 422 24.20 -13.60 -4.71
CA GLU A 422 25.12 -12.47 -4.43
C GLU A 422 24.49 -11.05 -4.46
N LEU A 423 23.26 -10.89 -3.98
CA LEU A 423 22.59 -9.59 -3.89
C LEU A 423 23.25 -8.67 -2.84
N GLN A 424 24.22 -7.85 -3.27
CA GLN A 424 24.89 -6.86 -2.40
C GLN A 424 24.30 -5.47 -2.60
N TYR A 425 23.71 -4.89 -1.57
CA TYR A 425 23.07 -3.58 -1.63
C TYR A 425 24.07 -2.43 -1.41
N LYS A 426 23.75 -1.22 -1.89
CA LYS A 426 24.54 0.01 -1.69
C LYS A 426 25.95 -0.04 -2.30
N VAL A 427 26.06 -0.51 -3.54
CA VAL A 427 27.38 -0.69 -4.20
C VAL A 427 27.96 0.60 -4.78
N LEU A 428 27.15 1.62 -5.07
CA LEU A 428 27.68 2.86 -5.65
C LEU A 428 28.54 3.61 -4.60
N PRO A 429 29.77 4.03 -4.94
CA PRO A 429 30.67 4.74 -4.03
C PRO A 429 30.26 6.22 -3.87
N SER A 430 29.09 6.45 -3.27
CA SER A 430 28.48 7.76 -3.05
C SER A 430 27.70 7.81 -1.75
N GLN A 431 27.94 8.82 -0.91
CA GLN A 431 27.15 9.00 0.31
C GLN A 431 25.67 9.27 0.04
N SER A 432 25.34 9.94 -1.08
CA SER A 432 23.97 10.35 -1.39
C SER A 432 23.21 9.36 -2.28
N TYR A 433 23.93 8.54 -3.05
CA TYR A 433 23.33 7.70 -4.09
C TYR A 433 23.66 6.21 -3.93
N ALA A 434 24.29 5.80 -2.84
CA ALA A 434 24.57 4.38 -2.60
C ALA A 434 23.28 3.54 -2.69
N SER A 435 22.18 4.00 -2.10
CA SER A 435 20.88 3.33 -2.09
C SER A 435 20.23 3.14 -3.48
N TYR A 436 20.81 3.75 -4.54
CA TYR A 436 20.29 3.70 -5.90
C TYR A 436 20.82 2.46 -6.65
N SER A 437 21.53 1.57 -5.95
CA SER A 437 22.16 0.42 -6.57
C SER A 437 22.27 -0.83 -5.68
N PHE A 438 22.44 -1.95 -6.35
CA PHE A 438 22.94 -3.21 -5.80
C PHE A 438 23.77 -3.92 -6.87
N SER A 439 24.49 -4.97 -6.50
CA SER A 439 25.06 -5.93 -7.45
C SER A 439 24.43 -7.31 -7.28
N TYR A 440 24.48 -8.11 -8.33
CA TYR A 440 24.08 -9.51 -8.31
C TYR A 440 24.95 -10.33 -9.27
N GLN A 441 24.96 -11.65 -9.11
CA GLN A 441 25.62 -12.55 -10.04
C GLN A 441 24.67 -12.92 -11.18
N ASP A 442 25.13 -12.75 -12.42
CA ASP A 442 24.39 -13.17 -13.62
C ASP A 442 24.14 -14.70 -13.56
N PRO A 443 22.87 -15.14 -13.57
CA PRO A 443 22.54 -16.57 -13.56
C PRO A 443 23.15 -17.36 -14.72
N GLN A 444 23.46 -16.70 -15.85
CA GLN A 444 23.92 -17.37 -17.08
C GLN A 444 25.44 -17.36 -17.24
N HIS A 445 26.13 -16.32 -16.74
CA HIS A 445 27.53 -16.05 -17.11
C HIS A 445 28.49 -15.84 -15.92
N SER A 446 28.04 -16.03 -14.67
CA SER A 446 28.84 -15.83 -13.45
C SER A 446 29.53 -14.45 -13.34
N GLN A 447 29.09 -13.47 -14.15
CA GLN A 447 29.58 -12.10 -14.10
C GLN A 447 28.83 -11.32 -13.02
N ARG A 448 29.51 -10.41 -12.34
CA ARG A 448 28.86 -9.52 -11.37
C ARG A 448 28.31 -8.29 -12.07
N ILE A 449 27.00 -8.14 -12.06
CA ILE A 449 26.29 -7.02 -12.67
C ILE A 449 26.01 -5.96 -11.60
N GLY A 450 26.42 -4.71 -11.85
CA GLY A 450 26.00 -3.55 -11.05
C GLY A 450 24.68 -2.99 -11.56
N PHE A 451 23.61 -3.14 -10.78
CA PHE A 451 22.28 -2.59 -11.04
C PHE A 451 22.17 -1.17 -10.50
N VAL A 452 21.73 -0.22 -11.32
CA VAL A 452 21.51 1.19 -10.91
C VAL A 452 20.15 1.66 -11.43
N TRP A 453 19.27 2.16 -10.57
CA TRP A 453 17.99 2.74 -10.98
C TRP A 453 17.84 4.16 -10.46
N LEU A 454 17.57 5.10 -11.37
CA LEU A 454 17.17 6.47 -11.04
C LEU A 454 16.18 7.04 -12.05
N GLU A 455 15.14 7.73 -11.57
CA GLU A 455 14.08 8.33 -12.38
C GLU A 455 13.92 9.83 -12.10
N GLU A 456 14.85 10.43 -11.36
CA GLU A 456 14.85 11.86 -11.10
C GLU A 456 15.17 12.62 -12.40
N PRO A 457 14.37 13.65 -12.79
CA PRO A 457 14.62 14.45 -13.99
C PRO A 457 15.82 15.40 -13.85
N ASN A 458 16.30 15.65 -12.63
CA ASN A 458 17.44 16.53 -12.37
C ASN A 458 18.75 16.01 -13.01
N MET A 459 19.22 16.72 -14.04
CA MET A 459 20.43 16.34 -14.79
C MET A 459 21.73 16.47 -13.99
N THR A 460 21.74 17.26 -12.91
CA THR A 460 22.89 17.32 -11.99
C THR A 460 22.97 16.05 -11.15
N SER A 461 21.83 15.57 -10.66
CA SER A 461 21.75 14.29 -9.94
C SER A 461 22.13 13.13 -10.84
N PHE A 462 21.60 13.10 -12.07
CA PHE A 462 21.99 12.11 -13.09
C PHE A 462 23.50 12.09 -13.35
N TYR A 463 24.12 13.27 -13.53
CA TYR A 463 25.58 13.37 -13.70
C TYR A 463 26.35 12.77 -12.51
N ARG A 464 25.95 13.08 -11.27
CA ARG A 464 26.62 12.56 -10.07
C ARG A 464 26.48 11.05 -9.94
N VAL A 465 25.35 10.47 -10.34
CA VAL A 465 25.16 9.01 -10.38
C VAL A 465 26.07 8.38 -11.44
N MET A 466 26.15 8.96 -12.64
CA MET A 466 27.10 8.48 -13.66
C MET A 466 28.56 8.54 -13.19
N GLN A 467 28.95 9.58 -12.44
CA GLN A 467 30.29 9.64 -11.82
C GLN A 467 30.52 8.53 -10.80
N ALA A 468 29.49 8.16 -10.03
CA ALA A 468 29.59 7.04 -9.11
C ALA A 468 29.69 5.70 -9.86
N CYS A 469 29.00 5.54 -10.98
CA CYS A 469 29.12 4.38 -11.87
C CYS A 469 30.54 4.22 -12.45
N GLU A 470 31.14 5.31 -12.94
CA GLU A 470 32.52 5.31 -13.44
C GLU A 470 33.51 4.85 -12.35
N LYS A 471 33.37 5.38 -11.13
CA LYS A 471 34.19 4.98 -9.97
C LYS A 471 33.99 3.51 -9.59
N LEU A 472 32.75 3.02 -9.64
CA LEU A 472 32.44 1.63 -9.34
C LEU A 472 33.17 0.69 -10.31
N LEU A 473 33.14 0.98 -11.61
CA LEU A 473 33.87 0.23 -12.62
C LEU A 473 35.38 0.32 -12.44
N ALA A 474 35.92 1.50 -12.16
CA ALA A 474 37.35 1.68 -11.90
C ALA A 474 37.85 0.87 -10.68
N SER A 475 36.97 0.55 -9.74
CA SER A 475 37.27 -0.26 -8.55
C SER A 475 37.14 -1.78 -8.76
N ASN A 476 36.78 -2.24 -9.97
CA ASN A 476 36.54 -3.66 -10.31
C ASN A 476 35.56 -4.37 -9.36
N GLN A 477 34.61 -3.64 -8.79
CA GLN A 477 33.58 -4.20 -7.90
C GLN A 477 32.42 -4.84 -8.67
N CYS A 478 32.28 -4.56 -9.97
CA CYS A 478 31.37 -5.23 -10.89
C CYS A 478 32.01 -5.35 -12.28
N ASP A 479 31.61 -6.35 -13.05
CA ASP A 479 32.06 -6.56 -14.42
C ASP A 479 31.32 -5.64 -15.38
N SER A 480 29.99 -5.58 -15.25
CA SER A 480 29.10 -4.83 -16.12
C SER A 480 28.16 -3.95 -15.31
N LEU A 481 27.47 -3.04 -16.01
CA LEU A 481 26.47 -2.15 -15.42
C LEU A 481 25.16 -2.31 -16.16
N CYS A 482 24.07 -2.30 -15.41
CA CYS A 482 22.72 -2.18 -15.92
C CYS A 482 22.10 -0.91 -15.35
N LEU A 483 21.89 0.10 -16.21
CA LEU A 483 21.16 1.30 -15.88
C LEU A 483 19.68 1.10 -16.19
N ILE A 484 18.83 1.31 -15.19
CA ILE A 484 17.37 1.35 -15.34
C ILE A 484 16.92 2.81 -15.27
N ARG A 485 16.39 3.32 -16.37
CA ARG A 485 15.88 4.70 -16.45
C ARG A 485 14.94 4.90 -17.63
N ALA A 486 13.72 5.36 -17.38
CA ALA A 486 12.78 5.77 -18.43
C ALA A 486 12.93 7.26 -18.76
N GLU A 487 13.29 8.08 -17.77
CA GLU A 487 13.53 9.51 -17.95
C GLU A 487 14.68 9.82 -18.94
N THR A 488 14.69 11.05 -19.46
CA THR A 488 15.74 11.47 -20.40
C THR A 488 17.14 11.38 -19.77
N VAL A 489 18.13 10.98 -20.58
CA VAL A 489 19.57 11.04 -20.23
C VAL A 489 20.19 12.41 -20.56
N GLY A 490 19.36 13.38 -20.95
CA GLY A 490 19.76 14.74 -21.28
C GLY A 490 20.19 14.94 -22.73
N ARG A 491 20.80 16.09 -23.01
CA ARG A 491 21.32 16.50 -24.32
C ARG A 491 22.81 16.26 -24.40
N LYS A 492 23.36 16.22 -25.63
CA LYS A 492 24.78 16.01 -25.92
C LYS A 492 25.75 16.96 -25.20
N THR A 493 25.27 18.13 -24.77
CA THR A 493 26.05 19.13 -24.04
C THR A 493 26.09 18.91 -22.52
N ASN A 494 25.20 18.08 -21.97
CA ASN A 494 25.16 17.81 -20.54
C ASN A 494 26.32 16.90 -20.14
N LYS A 495 27.03 17.23 -19.05
CA LYS A 495 28.14 16.40 -18.52
C LYS A 495 27.69 14.96 -18.20
N GLY A 496 26.48 14.80 -17.65
CA GLY A 496 25.89 13.48 -17.39
C GLY A 496 25.69 12.66 -18.66
N TYR A 497 25.23 13.28 -19.74
CA TYR A 497 25.08 12.62 -21.04
C TYR A 497 26.43 12.17 -21.61
N ILE A 498 27.45 13.04 -21.53
CA ILE A 498 28.80 12.71 -22.04
C ILE A 498 29.34 11.47 -21.33
N LEU A 499 29.24 11.44 -19.99
CA LEU A 499 29.71 10.31 -19.20
C LEU A 499 28.86 9.05 -19.42
N TYR A 500 27.54 9.20 -19.47
CA TYR A 500 26.63 8.11 -19.86
C TYR A 500 27.03 7.50 -21.21
N ASN A 501 27.29 8.32 -22.21
CA ASN A 501 27.73 7.85 -23.52
C ASN A 501 29.09 7.15 -23.44
N GLN A 502 30.04 7.61 -22.62
CA GLN A 502 31.32 6.92 -22.46
C GLN A 502 31.17 5.53 -21.82
N LEU A 503 30.26 5.41 -20.84
CA LEU A 503 30.04 4.16 -20.10
C LEU A 503 29.17 3.16 -20.86
N PHE A 504 28.12 3.61 -21.54
CA PHE A 504 27.07 2.76 -22.14
C PHE A 504 27.14 2.63 -23.67
N THR A 505 28.27 2.99 -24.30
CA THR A 505 28.51 2.71 -25.73
C THR A 505 29.09 1.33 -26.01
N ALA A 506 29.66 0.66 -25.01
CA ALA A 506 30.25 -0.67 -25.16
C ALA A 506 29.18 -1.77 -24.96
N GLU A 507 29.27 -2.88 -25.70
CA GLU A 507 28.33 -4.01 -25.58
C GLU A 507 28.25 -4.62 -24.17
N LYS A 508 29.22 -4.33 -23.31
CA LYS A 508 29.30 -4.82 -21.93
C LYS A 508 28.25 -4.20 -20.99
N HIS A 509 27.81 -2.97 -21.23
CA HIS A 509 26.92 -2.25 -20.33
C HIS A 509 25.55 -2.04 -20.96
N GLN A 510 24.48 -2.20 -20.19
CA GLN A 510 23.12 -2.16 -20.69
C GLN A 510 22.36 -0.97 -20.09
N HIS A 511 21.52 -0.34 -20.91
CA HIS A 511 20.51 0.60 -20.45
C HIS A 511 19.13 0.04 -20.79
N ILE A 512 18.32 -0.21 -19.78
CA ILE A 512 16.94 -0.69 -19.91
C ILE A 512 16.00 0.46 -19.54
N LYS A 513 15.00 0.69 -20.40
CA LYS A 513 13.90 1.61 -20.09
C LYS A 513 12.77 0.82 -19.46
N PRO A 514 12.50 0.97 -18.16
CA PRO A 514 11.41 0.26 -17.51
C PRO A 514 10.07 0.76 -18.04
N ASP A 515 9.10 -0.14 -18.13
CA ASP A 515 7.72 0.20 -18.36
C ASP A 515 6.94 0.29 -17.03
N LEU A 516 5.76 0.92 -17.08
CA LEU A 516 4.93 1.10 -15.89
C LEU A 516 4.37 -0.23 -15.35
N ALA A 517 4.09 -1.21 -16.21
CA ALA A 517 3.56 -2.50 -15.78
C ALA A 517 4.61 -3.28 -14.96
N SER A 518 5.88 -3.24 -15.35
CA SER A 518 6.99 -3.77 -14.55
C SER A 518 7.01 -3.20 -13.13
N VAL A 519 6.78 -1.90 -12.98
CA VAL A 519 6.67 -1.27 -11.65
C VAL A 519 5.44 -1.76 -10.89
N HIS A 520 4.33 -2.04 -11.57
CA HIS A 520 3.14 -2.65 -10.95
C HIS A 520 3.44 -4.03 -10.37
N TYR A 521 4.18 -4.88 -11.09
CA TYR A 521 4.58 -6.21 -10.60
C TYR A 521 5.42 -6.10 -9.32
N LEU A 522 6.46 -5.27 -9.38
CA LEU A 522 7.39 -5.06 -8.27
C LEU A 522 6.70 -4.45 -7.04
N ALA A 523 5.85 -3.43 -7.24
CA ALA A 523 5.10 -2.80 -6.15
C ALA A 523 4.06 -3.73 -5.53
N THR A 524 3.38 -4.56 -6.34
CA THR A 524 2.42 -5.57 -5.87
C THR A 524 3.13 -6.59 -4.98
N TYR A 525 4.22 -7.17 -5.47
CA TYR A 525 5.00 -8.13 -4.69
C TYR A 525 5.53 -7.51 -3.38
N ASN A 526 6.10 -6.31 -3.43
CA ASN A 526 6.61 -5.63 -2.26
C ASN A 526 5.54 -5.42 -1.17
N ARG A 527 4.29 -5.11 -1.56
CA ARG A 527 3.16 -5.01 -0.62
C ARG A 527 2.83 -6.34 0.04
N LEU A 528 2.84 -7.43 -0.71
CA LEU A 528 2.62 -8.78 -0.17
C LEU A 528 3.73 -9.17 0.80
N VAL A 529 4.99 -8.86 0.50
CA VAL A 529 6.13 -9.07 1.41
C VAL A 529 5.94 -8.31 2.71
N ASN A 530 5.59 -7.02 2.65
CA ASN A 530 5.32 -6.23 3.87
C ASN A 530 4.16 -6.82 4.68
N SER A 531 3.09 -7.24 4.01
CA SER A 531 1.94 -7.90 4.66
C SER A 531 2.34 -9.23 5.33
N ALA A 532 3.19 -10.03 4.69
CA ALA A 532 3.68 -11.31 5.24
C ALA A 532 4.56 -11.07 6.47
N ARG A 533 5.49 -10.11 6.41
CA ARG A 533 6.35 -9.73 7.54
C ARG A 533 5.56 -9.19 8.73
N ALA A 534 4.47 -8.47 8.47
CA ALA A 534 3.56 -8.00 9.52
C ALA A 534 2.69 -9.12 10.12
N GLY A 535 2.69 -10.32 9.52
CA GLY A 535 1.77 -11.40 9.90
C GLY A 535 0.32 -11.10 9.55
N GLU A 536 0.09 -10.36 8.45
CA GLU A 536 -1.23 -9.93 7.98
C GLU A 536 -1.62 -10.52 6.62
N LEU A 537 -0.68 -11.15 5.92
CA LEU A 537 -0.98 -11.87 4.69
C LEU A 537 -1.69 -13.20 5.01
N VAL A 538 -2.99 -13.26 4.73
CA VAL A 538 -3.80 -14.48 4.89
C VAL A 538 -4.23 -14.97 3.50
N ILE A 539 -3.92 -16.22 3.19
CA ILE A 539 -4.30 -16.90 1.94
C ILE A 539 -4.77 -18.30 2.31
N ALA A 540 -5.91 -18.75 1.76
CA ALA A 540 -6.50 -20.05 2.09
C ALA A 540 -6.53 -20.29 3.61
N SER A 541 -7.06 -19.30 4.35
CA SER A 541 -7.15 -19.27 5.82
C SER A 541 -5.83 -19.47 6.60
N LYS A 542 -4.66 -19.52 5.93
CA LYS A 542 -3.33 -19.62 6.51
C LYS A 542 -2.67 -18.25 6.53
N THR A 543 -2.10 -17.87 7.68
CA THR A 543 -1.24 -16.68 7.75
C THR A 543 0.14 -17.06 7.21
N LEU A 544 0.53 -16.46 6.09
CA LEU A 544 1.78 -16.78 5.41
C LEU A 544 2.96 -16.02 6.02
N GLN A 545 4.09 -16.73 6.16
CA GLN A 545 5.40 -16.11 6.43
C GLN A 545 6.06 -15.69 5.10
N PRO A 546 7.10 -14.83 5.15
CA PRO A 546 7.81 -14.41 3.94
C PRO A 546 8.33 -15.58 3.09
N SER A 547 8.83 -16.64 3.72
CA SER A 547 9.30 -17.85 3.01
C SER A 547 8.18 -18.61 2.30
N ASP A 548 6.98 -18.68 2.90
CA ASP A 548 5.81 -19.28 2.23
C ASP A 548 5.45 -18.48 0.97
N LEU A 549 5.46 -17.15 1.07
CA LEU A 549 5.17 -16.25 -0.05
C LEU A 549 6.21 -16.37 -1.17
N GLU A 550 7.50 -16.44 -0.84
CA GLU A 550 8.56 -16.63 -1.82
C GLU A 550 8.40 -17.95 -2.60
N SER A 551 8.01 -19.05 -1.92
CA SER A 551 7.69 -20.31 -2.60
C SER A 551 6.49 -20.16 -3.55
N LEU A 552 5.41 -19.53 -3.09
CA LEU A 552 4.24 -19.29 -3.95
C LEU A 552 4.55 -18.44 -5.16
N ILE A 553 5.41 -17.43 -5.04
CA ILE A 553 5.84 -16.61 -6.19
C ILE A 553 6.54 -17.46 -7.24
N ARG A 554 7.45 -18.35 -6.82
CA ARG A 554 8.16 -19.25 -7.75
C ARG A 554 7.24 -20.29 -8.37
N GLU A 555 6.35 -20.90 -7.57
CA GLU A 555 5.41 -21.93 -8.04
C GLU A 555 4.37 -21.37 -9.00
N SER A 556 3.85 -20.18 -8.70
CA SER A 556 2.79 -19.54 -9.50
C SER A 556 3.32 -18.83 -10.76
N LYS A 557 4.62 -18.50 -10.80
CA LYS A 557 5.28 -17.80 -11.90
C LYS A 557 4.69 -16.42 -12.24
N VAL A 558 3.99 -15.80 -11.29
CA VAL A 558 3.35 -14.49 -11.52
C VAL A 558 4.34 -13.35 -11.82
N LEU A 559 5.63 -13.50 -11.50
CA LEU A 559 6.66 -12.52 -11.85
C LEU A 559 7.29 -12.76 -13.23
N ASP A 560 7.00 -13.89 -13.88
CA ASP A 560 7.55 -14.21 -15.21
C ASP A 560 7.04 -13.20 -16.27
N ASP A 561 5.88 -12.59 -16.04
CA ASP A 561 5.28 -11.57 -16.91
C ASP A 561 5.83 -10.14 -16.66
N CYS A 562 6.78 -9.96 -15.74
CA CYS A 562 7.40 -8.66 -15.48
C CYS A 562 8.46 -8.34 -16.54
N GLY A 563 8.17 -7.39 -17.44
CA GLY A 563 9.04 -7.00 -18.55
C GLY A 563 10.47 -6.63 -18.13
N LEU A 564 10.65 -5.91 -17.03
CA LEU A 564 11.97 -5.55 -16.51
C LEU A 564 12.76 -6.79 -16.07
N LEU A 565 12.12 -7.77 -15.42
CA LEU A 565 12.80 -9.00 -15.01
C LEU A 565 13.16 -9.88 -16.22
N GLN A 566 12.35 -9.84 -17.29
CA GLN A 566 12.66 -10.47 -18.58
C GLN A 566 13.86 -9.79 -19.27
N ASP A 567 13.88 -8.45 -19.33
CA ASP A 567 14.97 -7.68 -19.93
C ASP A 567 16.31 -7.84 -19.18
N LEU A 568 16.24 -8.07 -17.87
CA LEU A 568 17.37 -8.43 -17.00
C LEU A 568 17.75 -9.93 -17.09
N LYS A 569 17.01 -10.73 -17.87
CA LYS A 569 17.19 -12.18 -18.03
C LYS A 569 17.09 -12.98 -16.72
N ILE A 570 16.36 -12.47 -15.73
CA ILE A 570 16.12 -13.15 -14.46
C ILE A 570 15.02 -14.20 -14.59
N VAL A 571 14.02 -13.91 -15.42
CA VAL A 571 12.91 -14.83 -15.75
C VAL A 571 12.87 -15.06 -17.26
N SER A 572 12.31 -16.19 -17.68
CA SER A 572 12.10 -16.46 -19.11
C SER A 572 10.97 -15.59 -19.65
N GLY A 573 11.20 -14.90 -20.76
CA GLY A 573 10.14 -14.19 -21.46
C GLY A 573 9.13 -15.19 -22.04
N GLY A 574 7.86 -15.07 -21.66
CA GLY A 574 6.77 -15.74 -22.36
C GLY A 574 6.60 -15.17 -23.78
N GLU A 575 5.96 -15.92 -24.68
CA GLU A 575 5.50 -15.33 -25.95
C GLU A 575 4.62 -14.11 -25.64
N LYS A 576 4.90 -12.98 -26.28
CA LYS A 576 4.06 -11.78 -26.18
C LYS A 576 2.68 -12.10 -26.74
N VAL A 577 1.75 -12.51 -25.88
CA VAL A 577 0.35 -12.70 -26.23
C VAL A 577 -0.20 -11.34 -26.67
N THR A 578 -0.80 -11.28 -27.86
CA THR A 578 -1.31 -10.06 -28.48
C THR A 578 -2.46 -9.41 -27.69
N ASP A 579 -3.22 -10.20 -26.92
CA ASP A 579 -4.14 -9.74 -25.88
C ASP A 579 -4.20 -10.77 -24.73
N PRO A 580 -3.59 -10.51 -23.56
CA PRO A 580 -3.57 -11.44 -22.44
C PRO A 580 -4.90 -11.53 -21.69
N ILE A 581 -5.81 -10.55 -21.89
CA ILE A 581 -7.03 -10.41 -21.08
C ILE A 581 -7.92 -11.66 -21.12
N PRO A 582 -8.21 -12.29 -22.28
CA PRO A 582 -9.04 -13.49 -22.31
C PRO A 582 -8.42 -14.68 -21.56
N LYS A 583 -7.09 -14.83 -21.62
CA LYS A 583 -6.35 -15.88 -20.91
C LYS A 583 -6.37 -15.65 -19.41
N GLU A 584 -6.07 -14.43 -18.97
CA GLU A 584 -6.11 -14.04 -17.56
C GLU A 584 -7.53 -14.17 -16.97
N ALA A 585 -8.56 -13.79 -17.73
CA ALA A 585 -9.94 -13.92 -17.31
C ALA A 585 -10.39 -15.38 -17.22
N LYS A 586 -9.97 -16.24 -18.14
CA LYS A 586 -10.23 -17.69 -18.06
C LYS A 586 -9.60 -18.30 -16.81
N GLU A 587 -8.35 -17.97 -16.53
CA GLU A 587 -7.65 -18.42 -15.33
C GLU A 587 -8.28 -17.87 -14.04
N PHE A 588 -8.73 -16.61 -14.05
CA PHE A 588 -9.50 -16.02 -12.95
C PHE A 588 -10.80 -16.80 -12.69
N ILE A 589 -11.61 -17.07 -13.73
CA ILE A 589 -12.86 -17.82 -13.62
C ILE A 589 -12.59 -19.20 -13.00
N LEU A 590 -11.60 -19.93 -13.52
CA LEU A 590 -11.25 -21.25 -13.00
C LEU A 590 -10.85 -21.18 -11.52
N ASN A 591 -9.93 -20.28 -11.16
CA ASN A 591 -9.47 -20.16 -9.78
C ASN A 591 -10.59 -19.72 -8.84
N PHE A 592 -11.51 -18.86 -9.32
CA PHE A 592 -12.68 -18.43 -8.56
C PHE A 592 -13.64 -19.60 -8.30
N VAL A 593 -13.96 -20.40 -9.32
CA VAL A 593 -14.79 -21.61 -9.16
C VAL A 593 -14.09 -22.64 -8.26
N LYS A 594 -12.77 -22.82 -8.38
CA LYS A 594 -11.99 -23.71 -7.50
C LYS A 594 -12.14 -23.37 -6.03
N ARG A 595 -12.21 -22.08 -5.73
CA ARG A 595 -12.28 -21.58 -4.36
C ARG A 595 -13.70 -21.57 -3.81
N GLU A 596 -14.69 -21.13 -4.60
CA GLU A 596 -16.09 -21.02 -4.15
C GLU A 596 -16.84 -22.37 -4.20
N LEU A 597 -16.30 -23.36 -4.94
CA LEU A 597 -16.82 -24.71 -5.19
C LEU A 597 -18.14 -24.77 -5.98
N PHE A 598 -19.16 -24.07 -5.49
CA PHE A 598 -20.45 -23.85 -6.13
C PHE A 598 -20.68 -22.35 -6.20
N ILE A 599 -21.01 -21.84 -7.38
CA ILE A 599 -21.20 -20.40 -7.55
C ILE A 599 -22.17 -20.15 -8.69
N ALA A 600 -23.06 -19.16 -8.55
CA ALA A 600 -23.95 -18.82 -9.67
C ALA A 600 -23.15 -18.24 -10.83
N TRP A 601 -23.61 -18.54 -12.04
CA TRP A 601 -23.08 -17.97 -13.27
C TRP A 601 -23.09 -16.44 -13.21
N LYS A 602 -24.21 -15.82 -12.75
CA LYS A 602 -24.29 -14.36 -12.59
C LYS A 602 -23.20 -13.80 -11.69
N THR A 603 -22.81 -14.55 -10.66
CA THR A 603 -21.80 -14.12 -9.69
C THR A 603 -20.41 -14.24 -10.30
N VAL A 604 -20.11 -15.35 -10.99
CA VAL A 604 -18.88 -15.50 -11.79
C VAL A 604 -18.78 -14.36 -12.80
N TYR A 605 -19.84 -14.11 -13.56
CA TYR A 605 -19.92 -13.05 -14.55
C TYR A 605 -19.67 -11.66 -13.91
N LYS A 606 -20.38 -11.31 -12.84
CA LYS A 606 -20.25 -10.02 -12.15
C LYS A 606 -18.83 -9.80 -11.63
N HIS A 607 -18.21 -10.82 -11.04
CA HIS A 607 -16.83 -10.74 -10.56
C HIS A 607 -15.83 -10.63 -11.71
N THR A 608 -16.02 -11.38 -12.79
CA THR A 608 -15.17 -11.30 -13.99
C THR A 608 -15.28 -9.93 -14.66
N ILE A 609 -16.48 -9.37 -14.83
CA ILE A 609 -16.65 -8.01 -15.38
C ILE A 609 -16.05 -6.96 -14.46
N GLY A 610 -16.30 -7.06 -13.14
CA GLY A 610 -15.73 -6.13 -12.18
C GLY A 610 -14.20 -6.09 -12.25
N GLN A 611 -13.57 -7.24 -12.50
CA GLN A 611 -12.11 -7.36 -12.65
C GLN A 611 -11.61 -6.97 -14.05
N PHE A 612 -12.33 -7.35 -15.11
CA PHE A 612 -11.91 -7.24 -16.51
C PHE A 612 -12.93 -6.47 -17.34
N GLY A 613 -13.30 -5.26 -16.92
CA GLY A 613 -14.39 -4.44 -17.51
C GLY A 613 -14.29 -4.06 -18.99
N ARG A 614 -13.33 -4.62 -19.74
CA ARG A 614 -13.21 -4.55 -21.20
C ARG A 614 -13.82 -5.76 -21.93
N LEU A 615 -14.12 -6.85 -21.22
CA LEU A 615 -14.72 -8.04 -21.81
C LEU A 615 -16.22 -7.83 -22.04
N SER A 616 -16.70 -8.27 -23.21
CA SER A 616 -18.11 -8.35 -23.53
C SER A 616 -18.75 -9.62 -22.95
N ASP A 617 -20.08 -9.61 -22.84
CA ASP A 617 -20.87 -10.73 -22.33
C ASP A 617 -20.60 -12.03 -23.10
N GLU A 618 -20.56 -11.93 -24.44
CA GLU A 618 -20.28 -13.04 -25.34
C GLU A 618 -18.89 -13.64 -25.11
N GLN A 619 -17.89 -12.80 -24.82
CA GLN A 619 -16.53 -13.27 -24.51
C GLN A 619 -16.50 -14.05 -23.20
N ILE A 620 -17.14 -13.55 -22.14
CA ILE A 620 -17.17 -14.24 -20.84
C ILE A 620 -17.91 -15.57 -20.95
N GLN A 621 -19.05 -15.58 -21.65
CA GLN A 621 -19.80 -16.81 -21.91
C GLN A 621 -18.94 -17.84 -22.66
N LYS A 622 -18.20 -17.40 -23.68
CA LYS A 622 -17.27 -18.27 -24.42
C LYS A 622 -16.18 -18.85 -23.52
N LEU A 623 -15.56 -18.05 -22.65
CA LEU A 623 -14.52 -18.54 -21.73
C LEU A 623 -15.06 -19.60 -20.75
N ILE A 624 -16.28 -19.41 -20.23
CA ILE A 624 -16.93 -20.40 -19.36
C ILE A 624 -17.23 -21.69 -20.15
N GLN A 625 -17.74 -21.58 -21.37
CA GLN A 625 -17.99 -22.73 -22.24
C GLN A 625 -16.71 -23.49 -22.59
N GLU A 626 -15.61 -22.79 -22.87
CA GLU A 626 -14.30 -23.41 -23.09
C GLU A 626 -13.83 -24.20 -21.86
N LEU A 627 -14.00 -23.65 -20.65
CA LEU A 627 -13.66 -24.37 -19.41
C LEU A 627 -14.56 -25.61 -19.19
N CYS A 628 -15.82 -25.57 -19.63
CA CYS A 628 -16.70 -26.74 -19.65
C CYS A 628 -16.25 -27.80 -20.66
N GLN A 629 -15.84 -27.38 -21.87
CA GLN A 629 -15.32 -28.27 -22.91
C GLN A 629 -13.98 -28.92 -22.51
N GLU A 630 -13.16 -28.20 -21.74
CA GLU A 630 -11.91 -28.70 -21.14
C GLU A 630 -12.14 -29.59 -19.91
N GLU A 631 -13.39 -29.89 -19.56
CA GLU A 631 -13.78 -30.69 -18.38
C GLU A 631 -13.22 -30.16 -17.05
N GLN A 632 -12.95 -28.86 -16.95
CA GLN A 632 -12.44 -28.26 -15.71
C GLN A 632 -13.58 -27.78 -14.80
N ILE A 633 -14.69 -27.33 -15.39
CA ILE A 633 -15.91 -26.92 -14.67
C ILE A 633 -17.15 -27.51 -15.35
N ARG A 634 -18.27 -27.59 -14.63
CA ARG A 634 -19.57 -28.03 -15.16
C ARG A 634 -20.70 -27.15 -14.66
N ILE A 635 -21.77 -27.07 -15.45
CA ILE A 635 -23.02 -26.39 -15.10
C ILE A 635 -24.02 -27.48 -14.66
N LEU A 636 -24.57 -27.38 -13.45
CA LEU A 636 -25.40 -28.45 -12.86
C LEU A 636 -26.87 -28.39 -13.30
N ASP A 637 -27.37 -27.21 -13.67
CA ASP A 637 -28.76 -26.99 -14.07
C ASP A 637 -28.82 -26.20 -15.39
N GLU A 638 -28.50 -26.86 -16.50
CA GLU A 638 -28.52 -26.24 -17.83
C GLU A 638 -29.93 -25.81 -18.28
N SER A 639 -30.97 -26.28 -17.59
CA SER A 639 -32.37 -25.94 -17.87
C SER A 639 -32.85 -24.67 -17.17
N ALA A 640 -32.14 -24.20 -16.14
CA ALA A 640 -32.42 -22.95 -15.46
C ALA A 640 -32.03 -21.73 -16.30
N PRO A 641 -32.65 -20.55 -16.07
CA PRO A 641 -32.19 -19.29 -16.62
C PRO A 641 -30.70 -19.08 -16.32
N VAL A 642 -29.95 -18.53 -17.28
CA VAL A 642 -28.48 -18.39 -17.21
C VAL A 642 -28.02 -17.78 -15.89
N ASP A 643 -28.72 -16.76 -15.38
CA ASP A 643 -28.37 -16.09 -14.13
C ASP A 643 -28.46 -16.98 -12.87
N ASP A 644 -29.28 -18.04 -12.92
CA ASP A 644 -29.51 -18.97 -11.81
C ASP A 644 -28.69 -20.26 -11.95
N GLN A 645 -28.02 -20.48 -13.08
CA GLN A 645 -27.19 -21.65 -13.33
C GLN A 645 -26.02 -21.73 -12.34
N ILE A 646 -25.79 -22.91 -11.77
CA ILE A 646 -24.69 -23.14 -10.82
C ILE A 646 -23.49 -23.73 -11.56
N VAL A 647 -22.36 -23.05 -11.44
CA VAL A 647 -21.05 -23.48 -11.93
C VAL A 647 -20.31 -24.16 -10.77
N CYS A 648 -19.73 -25.33 -11.03
CA CYS A 648 -18.89 -26.05 -10.07
C CYS A 648 -17.72 -26.74 -10.73
N LEU A 649 -16.72 -27.15 -9.94
CA LEU A 649 -15.61 -27.95 -10.45
C LEU A 649 -16.08 -29.34 -10.89
N VAL A 650 -15.46 -29.84 -11.96
CA VAL A 650 -15.50 -31.28 -12.26
C VAL A 650 -14.54 -31.99 -11.29
N PRO A 651 -15.00 -33.00 -10.52
CA PRO A 651 -14.09 -33.76 -9.67
C PRO A 651 -13.03 -34.44 -10.54
N THR A 652 -11.75 -34.16 -10.29
CA THR A 652 -10.67 -34.97 -10.89
C THR A 652 -10.80 -36.38 -10.32
N SER A 653 -11.11 -37.35 -11.18
CA SER A 653 -11.08 -38.77 -10.86
C SER A 653 -9.74 -39.08 -10.19
N GLY A 654 -9.75 -39.37 -8.89
CA GLY A 654 -8.54 -39.75 -8.17
C GLY A 654 -7.96 -41.02 -8.79
N ASN A 655 -6.68 -40.98 -9.14
CA ASN A 655 -5.84 -42.18 -9.20
C ASN A 655 -5.29 -42.46 -7.80
#